data_AF-A0A4R3LYJ0-F1
#
_entry.id   AF-A0A4R3LYJ0-F1
#
_cell.length_a   1.000
_cell.length_b   1.000
_cell.length_c   1.000
_cell.angle_alpha   90.00
_cell.angle_beta   90.00
_cell.angle_gamma   90.00
#
_symmetry.space_group_name_H-M   'P 1'
#
loop_
_entity.id
_entity.type
_entity.pdbx_description
1 polymer ?
#
loop_
_entity_poly.entity_id
_entity_poly.type
_entity_poly.pdbx_seq_one_letter_code
_entity_poly.pdbx_strand_id
1 'polypeptide(L)'
;MTLWFSIEVRFLTGRYHGRDLDTRPEWPPTPLRLFQAITAGALSGRWAVEDRDASETALRWIESLGAPELVLAPPARRLRPYRIAVPNNQADRHLPALRKGAHLDRLLAGDKELKVVRPRVVGRAPLIYAWRIEEADRAAAEAARAVVRRLVVLGTGLDHAVADVRIGSEPPVADGTIAWPPGAWPCEGTLKSLVERHDANLQRLATGSLRENLPPVRYQQPPSVSDAAVHLLFAIRTPAEEADAPLPVDPKDTAILAQAIRVKLAERLVAALRRHPHAAPHTTPEEIERLVTGRGAEGADTQRRLFAAPLPSIGHEHADGLLRRVLVNVPASFPLSPESVRRALTGVEVEFGATTSLLKVRLVPAEADDERERSMRSRYLGPARIWRSVSPVVLPGHRPPPRTIRDRTAPPGTEESQMRADARRRKDEAVLFEKSLKHAGLEEVAAFRLRREPFRPHQPRADAAWRLPASRHDPHRVWLAGRSRLHAEIVFDEPRAGPILIGDGRFLGLGLFHAVRDETPGWPEAARYRLGPERRPRIEGTVFVADVLRRALMAGGYPPPEFSGHGADGPLRADPAHGHAFFLPEDADGDGLIDHLTVYCRRGFSDNALDRLHRLGRLWWSGGRGSARSGEVDVSLEAIAPPEAIPGVVPLVAPSRVWRSLTPYFMPRFRKRSDAELDRAILVRQQIRREWGLRYPDAPLPEVRLLDASDHIHGRRRFDLARTERDHVAPDKRGSLVRLQFPTPVPGPIALGRSAHFGLGLFVAERE
;
A
#
# COMPACT_ATOMS: atom_id res chain seq x y z
N MET A 1 -13.14 36.51 -43.94
CA MET A 1 -14.12 36.55 -42.83
C MET A 1 -14.06 35.19 -42.17
N THR A 2 -14.00 35.13 -40.84
CA THR A 2 -13.91 33.85 -40.12
C THR A 2 -15.32 33.34 -39.87
N LEU A 3 -15.55 32.06 -40.17
CA LEU A 3 -16.79 31.34 -39.89
C LEU A 3 -16.54 30.27 -38.83
N TRP A 4 -17.61 29.81 -38.20
CA TRP A 4 -17.63 28.62 -37.37
C TRP A 4 -18.18 27.45 -38.17
N PHE A 5 -17.40 26.37 -38.26
CA PHE A 5 -17.87 25.07 -38.69
C PHE A 5 -18.14 24.22 -37.45
N SER A 6 -19.34 23.68 -37.33
CA SER A 6 -19.72 22.84 -36.20
C SER A 6 -20.42 21.56 -36.65
N ILE A 7 -20.05 20.46 -36.00
CA ILE A 7 -20.70 19.16 -36.14
C ILE A 7 -21.58 18.95 -34.91
N GLU A 8 -22.89 18.93 -35.12
CA GLU A 8 -23.89 18.73 -34.08
C GLU A 8 -24.38 17.28 -34.09
N VAL A 9 -24.20 16.56 -32.99
CA VAL A 9 -24.57 15.15 -32.84
C VAL A 9 -25.74 15.00 -31.86
N ARG A 10 -26.73 14.18 -32.22
CA ARG A 10 -27.87 13.82 -31.37
C ARG A 10 -27.93 12.32 -31.16
N PHE A 11 -27.92 11.89 -29.89
CA PHE A 11 -28.12 10.49 -29.51
C PHE A 11 -29.61 10.13 -29.55
N LEU A 12 -29.97 9.12 -30.34
CA LEU A 12 -31.37 8.75 -30.56
C LEU A 12 -31.98 8.00 -29.35
N THR A 13 -31.15 7.31 -28.58
CA THR A 13 -31.59 6.49 -27.44
C THR A 13 -31.51 7.23 -26.09
N GLY A 14 -30.98 8.45 -26.08
CA GLY A 14 -30.68 9.19 -24.84
C GLY A 14 -29.64 8.48 -23.95
N ARG A 15 -28.89 7.53 -24.50
CA ARG A 15 -27.89 6.73 -23.79
C ARG A 15 -26.57 6.71 -24.54
N TYR A 16 -25.49 6.56 -23.77
CA TYR A 16 -24.14 6.41 -24.30
C TYR A 16 -23.36 5.34 -23.52
N HIS A 17 -22.65 4.46 -24.25
CA HIS A 17 -21.92 3.32 -23.70
C HIS A 17 -20.45 3.28 -24.15
N GLY A 18 -19.98 4.31 -24.87
CA GLY A 18 -18.63 4.35 -25.41
C GLY A 18 -17.53 4.35 -24.34
N ARG A 19 -16.36 3.86 -24.76
CA ARG A 19 -15.17 3.72 -23.93
C ARG A 19 -14.00 4.38 -24.62
N ASP A 20 -13.08 4.97 -23.85
CA ASP A 20 -11.89 5.58 -24.39
C ASP A 20 -10.89 4.52 -24.87
N LEU A 21 -9.73 4.95 -25.37
CA LEU A 21 -8.68 4.04 -25.82
C LEU A 21 -8.14 3.13 -24.68
N ASP A 22 -8.27 3.56 -23.42
CA ASP A 22 -7.92 2.82 -22.21
C ASP A 22 -9.05 1.89 -21.71
N THR A 23 -10.12 1.71 -22.48
CA THR A 23 -11.34 0.95 -22.14
C THR A 23 -12.16 1.49 -20.95
N ARG A 24 -11.84 2.71 -20.49
CA ARG A 24 -12.57 3.40 -19.43
C ARG A 24 -13.84 4.03 -20.01
N PRO A 25 -14.92 4.21 -19.23
CA PRO A 25 -16.12 4.88 -19.73
C PRO A 25 -15.83 6.31 -20.20
N GLU A 26 -15.96 6.56 -21.50
CA GLU A 26 -15.73 7.86 -22.16
C GLU A 26 -16.94 8.78 -21.90
N TRP A 27 -16.72 10.09 -21.79
CA TRP A 27 -17.75 11.14 -21.95
C TRP A 27 -17.10 12.52 -21.88
N PRO A 28 -17.40 13.43 -22.83
CA PRO A 28 -18.05 13.15 -24.12
C PRO A 28 -17.18 12.26 -25.01
N PRO A 29 -17.73 11.65 -26.08
CA PRO A 29 -16.92 11.03 -27.12
C PRO A 29 -15.85 12.01 -27.63
N THR A 30 -14.61 11.56 -27.77
CA THR A 30 -13.52 12.39 -28.28
C THR A 30 -13.72 12.75 -29.76
N PRO A 31 -13.14 13.87 -30.27
CA PRO A 31 -13.12 14.20 -31.69
C PRO A 31 -12.54 13.08 -32.56
N LEU A 32 -11.57 12.32 -32.05
CA LEU A 32 -11.09 11.11 -32.71
C LEU A 32 -12.19 10.05 -32.86
N ARG A 33 -12.99 9.83 -31.81
CA ARG A 33 -14.14 8.90 -31.83
C ARG A 33 -15.21 9.36 -32.84
N LEU A 34 -15.47 10.67 -32.87
CA LEU A 34 -16.35 11.29 -33.87
C LEU A 34 -15.83 11.03 -35.30
N PHE A 35 -14.56 11.33 -35.54
CA PHE A 35 -13.94 11.13 -36.85
C PHE A 35 -14.02 9.66 -37.29
N GLN A 36 -13.69 8.72 -36.40
CA GLN A 36 -13.83 7.28 -36.65
C GLN A 36 -15.26 6.89 -37.03
N ALA A 37 -16.27 7.43 -36.34
CA ALA A 37 -17.67 7.16 -36.61
C ALA A 37 -18.12 7.70 -37.98
N ILE A 38 -17.71 8.93 -38.32
CA ILE A 38 -17.99 9.53 -39.63
C ILE A 38 -17.30 8.73 -40.74
N THR A 39 -16.02 8.40 -40.58
CA THR A 39 -15.27 7.59 -41.55
C THR A 39 -15.92 6.22 -41.75
N ALA A 40 -16.32 5.54 -40.68
CA ALA A 40 -16.99 4.26 -40.77
C ALA A 40 -18.33 4.35 -41.53
N GLY A 41 -19.13 5.38 -41.28
CA GLY A 41 -20.38 5.60 -42.01
C GLY A 41 -20.19 5.99 -43.47
N ALA A 42 -19.14 6.76 -43.77
CA ALA A 42 -18.88 7.30 -45.10
C ALA A 42 -18.17 6.33 -46.04
N LEU A 43 -17.26 5.48 -45.53
CA LEU A 43 -16.43 4.57 -46.33
C LEU A 43 -16.80 3.09 -46.18
N SER A 44 -18.00 2.77 -45.69
CA SER A 44 -18.50 1.39 -45.63
C SER A 44 -19.89 1.22 -46.21
N GLY A 45 -20.26 -0.04 -46.48
CA GLY A 45 -21.57 -0.40 -47.01
C GLY A 45 -21.86 0.22 -48.37
N ARG A 46 -23.11 0.67 -48.56
CA ARG A 46 -23.60 1.27 -49.81
C ARG A 46 -22.80 2.51 -50.23
N TRP A 47 -22.44 3.37 -49.27
CA TRP A 47 -21.82 4.67 -49.55
C TRP A 47 -20.38 4.57 -50.08
N ALA A 48 -19.68 3.49 -49.73
CA ALA A 48 -18.34 3.21 -50.25
C ALA A 48 -18.31 3.00 -51.77
N VAL A 49 -19.46 2.65 -52.38
CA VAL A 49 -19.58 2.30 -53.80
C VAL A 49 -20.08 3.48 -54.64
N GLU A 50 -20.75 4.46 -54.04
CA GLU A 50 -21.38 5.56 -54.78
C GLU A 50 -20.38 6.68 -55.16
N ASP A 51 -19.58 7.17 -54.22
CA ASP A 51 -18.58 8.23 -54.48
C ASP A 51 -17.51 8.25 -53.39
N ARG A 52 -16.52 7.36 -53.53
CA ARG A 52 -15.45 7.19 -52.54
C ARG A 52 -14.48 8.36 -52.54
N ASP A 53 -14.12 8.89 -53.71
CA ASP A 53 -13.12 9.94 -53.85
C ASP A 53 -13.59 11.27 -53.24
N ALA A 54 -14.85 11.65 -53.46
CA ALA A 54 -15.42 12.83 -52.80
C ALA A 54 -15.50 12.64 -51.28
N SER A 55 -15.84 11.42 -50.83
CA SER A 55 -15.91 11.10 -49.39
C SER A 55 -14.55 11.17 -48.72
N GLU A 56 -13.50 10.62 -49.35
CA GLU A 56 -12.13 10.70 -48.85
C GLU A 56 -11.61 12.14 -48.85
N THR A 57 -11.93 12.93 -49.87
CA THR A 57 -11.57 14.35 -49.95
C THR A 57 -12.18 15.15 -48.79
N ALA A 58 -13.48 14.98 -48.54
CA ALA A 58 -14.16 15.62 -47.42
C ALA A 58 -13.60 15.17 -46.06
N LEU A 59 -13.29 13.88 -45.89
CA LEU A 59 -12.68 13.35 -44.66
C LEU A 59 -11.26 13.89 -44.44
N ARG A 60 -10.45 14.06 -45.50
CA ARG A 60 -9.11 14.68 -45.40
C ARG A 60 -9.19 16.14 -44.96
N TRP A 61 -10.20 16.87 -45.43
CA TRP A 61 -10.43 18.24 -44.97
C TRP A 61 -10.84 18.28 -43.48
N ILE A 62 -11.76 17.40 -43.04
CA ILE A 62 -12.11 17.30 -41.60
C ILE A 62 -10.88 16.90 -40.77
N GLU A 63 -10.04 15.98 -41.26
CA GLU A 63 -8.77 15.60 -40.62
C GLU A 63 -7.81 16.78 -40.45
N SER A 64 -7.74 17.68 -41.43
CA SER A 64 -6.82 18.83 -41.38
C SER A 64 -7.23 19.92 -40.38
N LEU A 65 -8.49 19.92 -39.91
CA LEU A 65 -8.97 20.89 -38.91
C LEU A 65 -8.32 20.71 -37.53
N GLY A 66 -7.76 19.53 -37.23
CA GLY A 66 -7.12 19.24 -35.94
C GLY A 66 -8.08 19.28 -34.75
N ALA A 67 -7.61 19.76 -33.60
CA ALA A 67 -8.39 19.82 -32.36
C ALA A 67 -9.52 20.86 -32.48
N PRO A 68 -10.78 20.51 -32.15
CA PRO A 68 -11.84 21.51 -32.07
C PRO A 68 -11.56 22.51 -30.95
N GLU A 69 -11.89 23.76 -31.23
CA GLU A 69 -11.77 24.86 -30.26
C GLU A 69 -12.87 24.79 -29.20
N LEU A 70 -14.04 24.25 -29.55
CA LEU A 70 -15.14 24.02 -28.62
C LEU A 70 -15.64 22.58 -28.71
N VAL A 71 -15.77 21.94 -27.55
CA VAL A 71 -16.55 20.71 -27.38
C VAL A 71 -17.62 20.97 -26.34
N LEU A 72 -18.87 21.09 -26.78
CA LEU A 72 -20.02 21.37 -25.91
C LEU A 72 -20.88 20.12 -25.82
N ALA A 73 -21.01 19.54 -24.63
CA ALA A 73 -21.75 18.30 -24.44
C ALA A 73 -22.92 18.49 -23.46
N PRO A 74 -24.08 17.84 -23.68
CA PRO A 74 -25.12 17.78 -22.67
C PRO A 74 -24.61 17.11 -21.39
N PRO A 75 -25.19 17.41 -20.21
CA PRO A 75 -24.89 16.69 -18.99
C PRO A 75 -25.21 15.21 -19.18
N ALA A 76 -24.31 14.35 -18.70
CA ALA A 76 -24.52 12.90 -18.70
C ALA A 76 -24.29 12.29 -17.32
N ARG A 77 -25.20 11.41 -16.93
CA ARG A 77 -25.17 10.72 -15.63
C ARG A 77 -24.89 9.25 -15.83
N ARG A 78 -23.88 8.73 -15.12
CA ARG A 78 -23.57 7.29 -15.10
C ARG A 78 -24.71 6.54 -14.40
N LEU A 79 -25.20 5.47 -15.03
CA LEU A 79 -26.17 4.56 -14.44
C LEU A 79 -25.49 3.36 -13.78
N ARG A 80 -26.28 2.56 -13.06
CA ARG A 80 -25.82 1.29 -12.50
C ARG A 80 -25.40 0.33 -13.64
N PRO A 81 -24.20 -0.27 -13.58
CA PRO A 81 -23.81 -1.32 -14.51
C PRO A 81 -24.76 -2.51 -14.46
N TYR A 82 -24.99 -3.15 -15.59
CA TYR A 82 -25.72 -4.41 -15.69
C TYR A 82 -24.96 -5.41 -16.56
N ARG A 83 -25.28 -6.70 -16.43
CA ARG A 83 -24.66 -7.76 -17.22
C ARG A 83 -25.65 -8.25 -18.28
N ILE A 84 -25.16 -8.43 -19.49
CA ILE A 84 -25.89 -9.12 -20.56
C ILE A 84 -25.20 -10.45 -20.81
N ALA A 85 -25.98 -11.53 -20.93
CA ALA A 85 -25.47 -12.81 -21.40
C ALA A 85 -25.33 -12.75 -22.92
N VAL A 86 -24.11 -12.93 -23.42
CA VAL A 86 -23.84 -13.06 -24.85
C VAL A 86 -23.57 -14.53 -25.13
N PRO A 87 -24.32 -15.17 -26.05
CA PRO A 87 -23.98 -16.50 -26.50
C PRO A 87 -22.59 -16.48 -27.15
N ASN A 88 -21.66 -17.29 -26.63
CA ASN A 88 -20.48 -17.61 -27.40
C ASN A 88 -20.90 -18.64 -28.45
N ASN A 89 -20.62 -18.38 -29.72
CA ASN A 89 -20.86 -19.32 -30.83
C ASN A 89 -19.88 -20.50 -30.73
N GLN A 90 -19.99 -21.27 -29.65
CA GLN A 90 -19.12 -22.39 -29.27
C GLN A 90 -19.89 -23.72 -29.21
N ALA A 91 -21.07 -23.78 -29.86
CA ALA A 91 -21.89 -24.98 -29.91
C ALA A 91 -21.16 -26.19 -30.53
N ASP A 92 -20.14 -25.93 -31.36
CA ASP A 92 -19.24 -26.91 -31.96
C ASP A 92 -18.38 -27.64 -30.92
N ARG A 93 -17.97 -26.99 -29.82
CA ARG A 93 -17.25 -27.64 -28.70
C ARG A 93 -18.04 -28.78 -28.07
N HIS A 94 -19.36 -28.74 -28.21
CA HIS A 94 -20.29 -29.70 -27.64
C HIS A 94 -20.67 -30.84 -28.59
N LEU A 95 -20.22 -30.83 -29.85
CA LEU A 95 -20.48 -31.91 -30.83
C LEU A 95 -20.23 -33.32 -30.29
N PRO A 96 -19.12 -33.60 -29.56
CA PRO A 96 -18.89 -34.92 -28.97
C PRO A 96 -19.92 -35.31 -27.90
N ALA A 97 -20.40 -34.35 -27.10
CA ALA A 97 -21.39 -34.58 -26.05
C ALA A 97 -22.80 -34.73 -26.64
N LEU A 98 -23.14 -33.95 -27.67
CA LEU A 98 -24.39 -34.05 -28.42
C LEU A 98 -24.54 -35.42 -29.10
N ARG A 99 -23.46 -35.95 -29.69
CA ARG A 99 -23.42 -37.31 -30.27
C ARG A 99 -23.67 -38.40 -29.23
N LYS A 100 -23.48 -38.12 -27.94
CA LYS A 100 -23.77 -39.02 -26.81
C LYS A 100 -25.13 -38.77 -26.16
N GLY A 101 -26.01 -38.01 -26.82
CA GLY A 101 -27.39 -37.76 -26.36
C GLY A 101 -27.55 -36.62 -25.35
N ALA A 102 -26.53 -35.79 -25.14
CA ALA A 102 -26.67 -34.60 -24.30
C ALA A 102 -27.57 -33.54 -24.97
N HIS A 103 -28.33 -32.80 -24.17
CA HIS A 103 -29.18 -31.71 -24.67
C HIS A 103 -28.39 -30.41 -24.85
N LEU A 104 -28.46 -29.85 -26.06
CA LEU A 104 -27.77 -28.61 -26.43
C LEU A 104 -28.07 -27.44 -25.47
N ASP A 105 -29.32 -27.28 -25.05
CA ASP A 105 -29.74 -26.19 -24.16
C ASP A 105 -29.04 -26.23 -22.78
N ARG A 106 -28.75 -27.42 -22.25
CA ARG A 106 -27.99 -27.57 -20.99
C ARG A 106 -26.52 -27.22 -21.16
N LEU A 107 -25.93 -27.56 -22.30
CA LEU A 107 -24.54 -27.31 -22.59
C LEU A 107 -24.30 -25.81 -22.84
N LEU A 108 -25.19 -25.17 -23.61
CA LEU A 108 -25.15 -23.73 -23.86
C LEU A 108 -25.49 -22.87 -22.64
N ALA A 109 -26.14 -23.43 -21.61
CA ALA A 109 -26.39 -22.71 -20.36
C ALA A 109 -25.10 -22.33 -19.63
N GLY A 110 -24.04 -23.15 -19.76
CA GLY A 110 -22.72 -22.91 -19.17
C GLY A 110 -21.79 -22.02 -20.01
N ASP A 111 -22.05 -21.89 -21.31
CA ASP A 111 -21.21 -21.17 -22.28
C ASP A 111 -21.52 -19.68 -22.40
N LYS A 112 -22.33 -19.14 -21.48
CA LYS A 112 -22.73 -17.73 -21.50
C LYS A 112 -21.59 -16.86 -20.99
N GLU A 113 -21.09 -15.99 -21.86
CA GLU A 113 -20.18 -14.93 -21.43
C GLU A 113 -21.00 -13.73 -20.96
N LEU A 114 -20.76 -13.28 -19.72
CA LEU A 114 -21.44 -12.11 -19.17
C LEU A 114 -20.65 -10.85 -19.54
N LYS A 115 -21.19 -10.03 -20.44
CA LYS A 115 -20.63 -8.71 -20.74
C LYS A 115 -21.21 -7.65 -19.81
N VAL A 116 -20.35 -6.89 -19.15
CA VAL A 116 -20.77 -5.76 -18.30
C VAL A 116 -21.00 -4.53 -19.18
N VAL A 117 -22.24 -4.06 -19.20
CA VAL A 117 -22.66 -2.82 -19.88
C VAL A 117 -22.75 -1.70 -18.85
N ARG A 118 -22.18 -0.54 -19.19
CA ARG A 118 -22.06 0.63 -18.30
C ARG A 118 -22.68 1.87 -18.95
N PRO A 119 -24.02 1.98 -19.01
CA PRO A 119 -24.68 3.09 -19.69
C PRO A 119 -24.52 4.42 -18.96
N ARG A 120 -24.52 5.50 -19.73
CA ARG A 120 -24.83 6.85 -19.28
C ARG A 120 -26.19 7.26 -19.83
N VAL A 121 -26.96 8.02 -19.05
CA VAL A 121 -28.09 8.80 -19.59
C VAL A 121 -27.55 10.15 -20.01
N VAL A 122 -27.91 10.57 -21.22
CA VAL A 122 -27.46 11.81 -21.85
C VAL A 122 -28.63 12.77 -21.96
N GLY A 123 -28.40 14.05 -21.70
CA GLY A 123 -29.40 15.11 -21.92
C GLY A 123 -29.84 15.22 -23.39
N ARG A 124 -30.93 15.97 -23.65
CA ARG A 124 -31.52 16.12 -24.99
C ARG A 124 -30.79 17.14 -25.89
N ALA A 125 -29.96 18.00 -25.32
CA ALA A 125 -29.20 18.99 -26.09
C ALA A 125 -28.17 18.30 -27.01
N PRO A 126 -27.86 18.87 -28.18
CA PRO A 126 -26.87 18.29 -29.08
C PRO A 126 -25.46 18.33 -28.48
N LEU A 127 -24.64 17.34 -28.82
CA LEU A 127 -23.21 17.35 -28.61
C LEU A 127 -22.55 18.06 -29.79
N ILE A 128 -21.81 19.14 -29.54
CA ILE A 128 -21.27 20.01 -30.57
C ILE A 128 -19.74 19.98 -30.53
N TYR A 129 -19.13 19.81 -31.69
CA TYR A 129 -17.70 20.01 -31.93
C TYR A 129 -17.55 21.16 -32.91
N ALA A 130 -16.73 22.17 -32.60
CA ALA A 130 -16.64 23.37 -33.42
C ALA A 130 -15.20 23.87 -33.62
N TRP A 131 -14.97 24.40 -34.83
CA TRP A 131 -13.70 24.95 -35.30
C TRP A 131 -13.96 26.30 -35.97
N ARG A 132 -13.02 27.23 -35.86
CA ARG A 132 -12.98 28.39 -36.75
C ARG A 132 -12.38 27.98 -38.10
N ILE A 133 -13.01 28.44 -39.17
CA ILE A 133 -12.56 28.23 -40.55
C ILE A 133 -12.57 29.57 -41.28
N GLU A 134 -11.82 29.66 -42.38
CA GLU A 134 -11.86 30.83 -43.24
C GLU A 134 -13.03 30.74 -44.24
N GLU A 135 -13.52 31.89 -44.72
CA GLU A 135 -14.59 31.95 -45.72
C GLU A 135 -14.27 31.12 -46.98
N ALA A 136 -12.98 31.02 -47.34
CA ALA A 136 -12.51 30.20 -48.45
C ALA A 136 -12.80 28.71 -48.28
N ASP A 137 -12.90 28.22 -47.04
CA ASP A 137 -13.18 26.82 -46.72
C ASP A 137 -14.68 26.50 -46.73
N ARG A 138 -15.58 27.47 -46.97
CA ARG A 138 -17.05 27.25 -46.94
C ARG A 138 -17.48 26.12 -47.86
N ALA A 139 -16.93 26.04 -49.07
CA ALA A 139 -17.28 24.98 -50.01
C ALA A 139 -16.89 23.59 -49.51
N ALA A 140 -15.70 23.47 -48.89
CA ALA A 140 -15.23 22.22 -48.29
C ALA A 140 -16.07 21.85 -47.06
N ALA A 141 -16.45 22.84 -46.24
CA ALA A 141 -17.35 22.68 -45.10
C ALA A 141 -18.74 22.19 -45.51
N GLU A 142 -19.31 22.69 -46.60
CA GLU A 142 -20.58 22.20 -47.13
C GLU A 142 -20.45 20.79 -47.73
N ALA A 143 -19.35 20.49 -48.42
CA ALA A 143 -19.07 19.13 -48.90
C ALA A 143 -18.96 18.11 -47.74
N ALA A 144 -18.36 18.53 -46.61
CA ALA A 144 -18.25 17.72 -45.40
C ALA A 144 -19.61 17.32 -44.81
N ARG A 145 -20.68 18.09 -45.03
CA ARG A 145 -22.04 17.78 -44.56
C ARG A 145 -22.51 16.40 -45.03
N ALA A 146 -22.20 16.01 -46.27
CA ALA A 146 -22.62 14.73 -46.83
C ALA A 146 -22.02 13.55 -46.07
N VAL A 147 -20.71 13.59 -45.75
CA VAL A 147 -20.05 12.52 -44.99
C VAL A 147 -20.47 12.53 -43.52
N VAL A 148 -20.64 13.70 -42.90
CA VAL A 148 -21.09 13.84 -41.50
C VAL A 148 -22.47 13.21 -41.30
N ARG A 149 -23.41 13.44 -42.22
CA ARG A 149 -24.77 12.88 -42.17
C ARG A 149 -24.81 11.35 -42.32
N ARG A 150 -23.71 10.71 -42.74
CA ARG A 150 -23.60 9.24 -42.80
C ARG A 150 -23.23 8.62 -41.45
N LEU A 151 -23.01 9.41 -40.41
CA LEU A 151 -22.84 8.91 -39.04
C LEU A 151 -24.11 8.20 -38.58
N VAL A 152 -23.98 6.92 -38.19
CA VAL A 152 -25.09 6.09 -37.67
C VAL A 152 -24.90 5.76 -36.18
N VAL A 153 -23.64 5.65 -35.75
CA VAL A 153 -23.27 5.18 -34.41
C VAL A 153 -22.09 6.01 -33.91
N LEU A 154 -22.17 6.50 -32.67
CA LEU A 154 -21.06 7.19 -32.00
C LEU A 154 -20.79 6.55 -30.64
N GLY A 155 -19.80 5.65 -30.58
CA GLY A 155 -19.46 4.88 -29.37
C GLY A 155 -19.42 3.38 -29.66
N THR A 156 -20.33 2.63 -29.03
CA THR A 156 -20.57 1.19 -29.29
C THR A 156 -21.74 1.02 -30.26
N GLY A 157 -21.96 -0.18 -30.79
CA GLY A 157 -23.11 -0.47 -31.68
C GLY A 157 -24.51 -0.18 -31.09
N LEU A 158 -24.61 0.11 -29.79
CA LEU A 158 -25.87 0.50 -29.12
C LEU A 158 -26.09 2.03 -29.13
N ASP A 159 -25.06 2.81 -29.47
CA ASP A 159 -25.03 4.26 -29.35
C ASP A 159 -25.44 4.92 -30.67
N HIS A 160 -26.68 4.66 -31.09
CA HIS A 160 -27.24 5.22 -32.30
C HIS A 160 -27.31 6.74 -32.21
N ALA A 161 -26.74 7.40 -33.20
CA ALA A 161 -26.65 8.85 -33.25
C ALA A 161 -26.79 9.34 -34.69
N VAL A 162 -27.22 10.58 -34.84
CA VAL A 162 -27.25 11.31 -36.12
C VAL A 162 -26.46 12.59 -35.95
N ALA A 163 -25.84 13.05 -37.04
CA ALA A 163 -25.06 14.28 -37.04
C ALA A 163 -25.44 15.17 -38.23
N ASP A 164 -25.34 16.48 -38.03
CA ASP A 164 -25.43 17.47 -39.11
C ASP A 164 -24.37 18.55 -38.92
N VAL A 165 -24.16 19.34 -39.97
CA VAL A 165 -23.23 20.46 -40.00
C VAL A 165 -23.98 21.78 -39.87
N ARG A 166 -23.43 22.69 -39.06
CA ARG A 166 -23.84 24.09 -39.01
C ARG A 166 -22.65 25.00 -39.28
N ILE A 167 -22.84 25.93 -40.22
CA ILE A 167 -21.86 26.95 -40.61
C ILE A 167 -22.46 28.32 -40.33
N GLY A 168 -21.73 29.20 -39.65
CA GLY A 168 -22.22 30.53 -39.31
C GLY A 168 -21.11 31.49 -38.87
N SER A 169 -21.43 32.78 -38.74
CA SER A 169 -20.49 33.81 -38.29
C SER A 169 -20.31 33.83 -36.76
N GLU A 170 -21.27 33.26 -36.02
CA GLU A 170 -21.27 33.24 -34.55
C GLU A 170 -20.83 31.87 -34.01
N PRO A 171 -20.17 31.85 -32.84
CA PRO A 171 -19.84 30.59 -32.16
C PRO A 171 -21.11 29.82 -31.83
N PRO A 172 -21.10 28.48 -31.90
CA PRO A 172 -22.27 27.70 -31.53
C PRO A 172 -22.58 27.86 -30.04
N VAL A 173 -23.83 28.18 -29.75
CA VAL A 173 -24.38 28.22 -28.39
C VAL A 173 -25.44 27.15 -28.28
N ALA A 174 -25.38 26.35 -27.23
CA ALA A 174 -26.42 25.36 -26.94
C ALA A 174 -26.76 25.39 -25.44
N ASP A 175 -27.96 25.89 -25.14
CA ASP A 175 -28.49 25.88 -23.78
C ASP A 175 -28.52 24.46 -23.22
N GLY A 176 -28.06 24.32 -21.97
CA GLY A 176 -27.98 23.02 -21.30
C GLY A 176 -26.80 22.15 -21.74
N THR A 177 -25.78 22.72 -22.39
CA THR A 177 -24.49 22.05 -22.64
C THR A 177 -23.38 22.58 -21.73
N ILE A 178 -22.34 21.77 -21.52
CA ILE A 178 -21.16 22.07 -20.71
C ILE A 178 -19.94 21.99 -21.64
N ALA A 179 -18.99 22.91 -21.50
CA ALA A 179 -17.73 22.88 -22.25
C ALA A 179 -16.78 21.79 -21.70
N TRP A 180 -16.15 21.05 -22.59
CA TRP A 180 -15.18 20.00 -22.28
C TRP A 180 -13.87 20.22 -23.02
N PRO A 181 -12.73 19.81 -22.44
CA PRO A 181 -11.50 19.70 -23.22
C PRO A 181 -11.67 18.63 -24.32
N PRO A 182 -11.07 18.80 -25.51
CA PRO A 182 -11.33 17.92 -26.64
C PRO A 182 -10.89 16.46 -26.43
N GLY A 183 -9.91 16.17 -25.57
CA GLY A 183 -9.35 14.81 -25.51
C GLY A 183 -8.65 14.46 -26.84
N ALA A 184 -8.64 13.21 -27.30
CA ALA A 184 -7.92 12.83 -28.52
C ALA A 184 -8.59 13.34 -29.82
N TRP A 185 -7.82 13.82 -30.80
CA TRP A 185 -8.31 14.35 -32.09
C TRP A 185 -7.56 13.73 -33.29
N PRO A 186 -8.18 13.73 -34.49
CA PRO A 186 -7.49 13.32 -35.72
C PRO A 186 -6.37 14.30 -36.06
N CYS A 187 -5.27 13.77 -36.58
CA CYS A 187 -4.17 14.53 -37.18
C CYS A 187 -3.84 13.99 -38.56
N GLU A 188 -3.00 14.69 -39.33
CA GLU A 188 -2.56 14.25 -40.65
C GLU A 188 -2.20 12.75 -40.70
N GLY A 189 -2.85 11.98 -41.57
CA GLY A 189 -2.63 10.53 -41.73
C GLY A 189 -3.43 9.62 -40.79
N THR A 190 -4.31 10.17 -39.96
CA THR A 190 -5.33 9.41 -39.21
C THR A 190 -6.23 8.61 -40.15
N LEU A 191 -6.78 9.23 -41.19
CA LEU A 191 -7.63 8.60 -42.19
C LEU A 191 -6.91 7.43 -42.86
N LYS A 192 -5.67 7.65 -43.31
CA LYS A 192 -4.83 6.60 -43.89
C LYS A 192 -4.67 5.43 -42.91
N SER A 193 -4.34 5.72 -41.66
CA SER A 193 -4.18 4.68 -40.62
C SER A 193 -5.47 3.92 -40.31
N LEU A 194 -6.64 4.58 -40.42
CA LEU A 194 -7.96 3.95 -40.24
C LEU A 194 -8.27 2.98 -41.39
N VAL A 195 -8.00 3.41 -42.63
CA VAL A 195 -8.15 2.56 -43.83
C VAL A 195 -7.21 1.36 -43.75
N GLU A 196 -5.91 1.58 -43.47
CA GLU A 196 -4.93 0.48 -43.29
C GLU A 196 -5.33 -0.49 -42.18
N ARG A 197 -5.86 0.03 -41.07
CA ARG A 197 -6.36 -0.79 -39.96
C ARG A 197 -7.59 -1.61 -40.38
N HIS A 198 -8.49 -1.02 -41.15
CA HIS A 198 -9.66 -1.71 -41.70
C HIS A 198 -9.26 -2.84 -42.64
N ASP A 199 -8.37 -2.56 -43.59
CA ASP A 199 -7.86 -3.56 -44.54
C ASP A 199 -7.14 -4.70 -43.82
N ALA A 200 -6.28 -4.38 -42.85
CA ALA A 200 -5.63 -5.38 -42.01
C ALA A 200 -6.64 -6.22 -41.20
N ASN A 201 -7.76 -5.63 -40.78
CA ASN A 201 -8.82 -6.35 -40.09
C ASN A 201 -9.60 -7.28 -41.02
N LEU A 202 -9.87 -6.87 -42.27
CA LEU A 202 -10.47 -7.74 -43.29
C LEU A 202 -9.57 -8.96 -43.59
N GLN A 203 -8.26 -8.75 -43.59
CA GLN A 203 -7.26 -9.79 -43.85
C GLN A 203 -6.82 -10.56 -42.60
N ARG A 204 -7.42 -10.32 -41.42
CA ARG A 204 -6.91 -10.84 -40.13
C ARG A 204 -6.95 -12.36 -39.97
N LEU A 205 -7.65 -13.06 -40.87
CA LEU A 205 -7.77 -14.52 -40.91
C LEU A 205 -7.12 -15.12 -42.16
N ALA A 206 -6.50 -14.31 -43.02
CA ALA A 206 -5.98 -14.76 -44.31
C ALA A 206 -4.87 -15.84 -44.18
N THR A 207 -4.13 -15.84 -43.06
CA THR A 207 -3.07 -16.83 -42.77
C THR A 207 -3.59 -18.08 -42.05
N GLY A 208 -4.90 -18.23 -41.86
CA GLY A 208 -5.49 -19.31 -41.07
C GLY A 208 -5.36 -19.14 -39.55
N SER A 209 -4.70 -18.07 -39.08
CA SER A 209 -4.55 -17.70 -37.68
C SER A 209 -5.06 -16.28 -37.43
N LEU A 210 -5.62 -16.04 -36.24
CA LEU A 210 -6.14 -14.72 -35.88
C LEU A 210 -4.99 -13.73 -35.62
N ARG A 211 -4.85 -12.74 -36.50
CA ARG A 211 -3.97 -11.60 -36.24
C ARG A 211 -4.64 -10.60 -35.30
N GLU A 212 -4.35 -10.70 -34.00
CA GLU A 212 -4.91 -9.77 -32.98
C GLU A 212 -4.30 -8.36 -33.06
N ASN A 213 -3.05 -8.24 -33.52
CA ASN A 213 -2.33 -6.97 -33.58
C ASN A 213 -2.62 -6.22 -34.89
N LEU A 214 -3.66 -5.38 -34.85
CA LEU A 214 -3.99 -4.45 -35.92
C LEU A 214 -3.11 -3.19 -35.90
N PRO A 215 -2.80 -2.59 -37.07
CA PRO A 215 -2.06 -1.33 -37.16
C PRO A 215 -2.66 -0.25 -36.24
N PRO A 216 -1.83 0.55 -35.54
CA PRO A 216 -2.33 1.60 -34.68
C PRO A 216 -3.00 2.71 -35.50
N VAL A 217 -4.04 3.31 -34.94
CA VAL A 217 -4.62 4.54 -35.49
C VAL A 217 -3.71 5.69 -35.06
N ARG A 218 -3.31 6.54 -36.01
CA ARG A 218 -2.59 7.78 -35.74
C ARG A 218 -3.58 8.80 -35.17
N TYR A 219 -3.17 9.53 -34.15
CA TYR A 219 -3.96 10.61 -33.56
C TYR A 219 -3.06 11.53 -32.74
N GLN A 220 -3.60 12.67 -32.34
CA GLN A 220 -3.01 13.54 -31.33
C GLN A 220 -3.93 13.63 -30.11
N GLN A 221 -3.38 13.99 -28.97
CA GLN A 221 -4.12 14.16 -27.72
C GLN A 221 -3.49 15.32 -26.93
N PRO A 222 -4.21 15.92 -25.97
CA PRO A 222 -3.65 16.95 -25.13
C PRO A 222 -2.45 16.34 -24.38
N PRO A 223 -1.38 17.10 -24.15
CA PRO A 223 -0.33 16.64 -23.25
C PRO A 223 -0.97 16.19 -21.94
N SER A 224 -0.65 14.96 -21.53
CA SER A 224 -1.16 14.39 -20.28
C SER A 224 -0.58 15.20 -19.12
N VAL A 225 -1.34 16.16 -18.60
CA VAL A 225 -0.99 16.95 -17.40
C VAL A 225 -1.18 16.12 -16.12
N SER A 226 -0.84 14.84 -16.16
CA SER A 226 -0.75 14.03 -14.96
C SER A 226 0.69 14.10 -14.48
N ASP A 227 0.97 14.97 -13.51
CA ASP A 227 2.21 14.95 -12.73
C ASP A 227 2.36 13.63 -11.94
N ALA A 228 1.29 12.83 -11.85
CA ALA A 228 1.27 11.56 -11.18
C ALA A 228 1.61 10.38 -12.12
N ALA A 229 2.33 9.40 -11.58
CA ALA A 229 2.62 8.16 -12.27
C ALA A 229 1.35 7.34 -12.54
N VAL A 230 1.31 6.64 -13.68
CA VAL A 230 0.19 5.77 -14.08
C VAL A 230 0.49 4.32 -13.73
N HIS A 231 -0.48 3.63 -13.14
CA HIS A 231 -0.35 2.22 -12.76
C HIS A 231 -1.23 1.33 -13.65
N LEU A 232 -0.57 0.58 -14.54
CA LEU A 232 -1.17 -0.41 -15.43
C LEU A 232 -1.21 -1.77 -14.73
N LEU A 233 -2.33 -2.48 -14.82
CA LEU A 233 -2.51 -3.78 -14.20
C LEU A 233 -2.76 -4.85 -15.27
N PHE A 234 -2.04 -5.96 -15.18
CA PHE A 234 -2.17 -7.10 -16.09
C PHE A 234 -2.46 -8.37 -15.29
N ALA A 235 -3.36 -9.21 -15.78
CA ALA A 235 -3.55 -10.57 -15.33
C ALA A 235 -2.55 -11.51 -16.02
N ILE A 236 -2.07 -12.51 -15.28
CA ILE A 236 -1.20 -13.58 -15.78
C ILE A 236 -2.09 -14.73 -16.24
N ARG A 237 -2.01 -15.05 -17.53
CA ARG A 237 -2.81 -16.09 -18.19
C ARG A 237 -1.92 -17.15 -18.82
N THR A 238 -2.51 -18.30 -19.09
CA THR A 238 -1.95 -19.34 -19.97
C THR A 238 -1.60 -18.77 -21.35
N PRO A 239 -0.59 -19.37 -22.04
CA PRO A 239 -0.26 -19.05 -23.43
C PRO A 239 -1.47 -19.10 -24.36
N ALA A 240 -1.39 -18.40 -25.49
CA ALA A 240 -2.50 -18.29 -26.45
C ALA A 240 -2.89 -19.64 -27.10
N GLU A 241 -1.97 -20.60 -27.13
CA GLU A 241 -2.19 -21.96 -27.63
C GLU A 241 -2.97 -22.86 -26.66
N GLU A 242 -3.12 -22.44 -25.40
CA GLU A 242 -3.82 -23.16 -24.34
C GLU A 242 -5.21 -22.55 -24.07
N ALA A 243 -6.05 -23.27 -23.31
CA ALA A 243 -7.32 -22.73 -22.84
C ALA A 243 -7.06 -21.51 -21.94
N ASP A 244 -7.73 -20.37 -22.20
CA ASP A 244 -7.54 -19.14 -21.42
C ASP A 244 -7.94 -19.37 -19.95
N ALA A 245 -6.92 -19.49 -19.11
CA ALA A 245 -7.04 -19.72 -17.69
C ALA A 245 -6.04 -18.84 -16.92
N PRO A 246 -6.36 -18.45 -15.68
CA PRO A 246 -5.38 -17.85 -14.78
C PRO A 246 -4.20 -18.81 -14.57
N LEU A 247 -2.97 -18.34 -14.79
CA LEU A 247 -1.76 -19.12 -14.56
C LEU A 247 -1.02 -18.56 -13.34
N PRO A 248 -1.19 -19.15 -12.14
CA PRO A 248 -0.51 -18.67 -10.94
C PRO A 248 0.99 -18.99 -11.01
N VAL A 249 1.82 -18.05 -10.56
CA VAL A 249 3.29 -18.18 -10.53
C VAL A 249 3.80 -18.16 -9.08
N ASP A 250 4.86 -18.92 -8.80
CA ASP A 250 5.50 -18.97 -7.48
C ASP A 250 6.02 -17.58 -7.08
N PRO A 251 5.71 -17.06 -5.88
CA PRO A 251 6.24 -15.79 -5.38
C PRO A 251 7.76 -15.66 -5.46
N LYS A 252 8.52 -16.75 -5.32
CA LYS A 252 9.98 -16.76 -5.41
C LYS A 252 10.51 -16.38 -6.80
N ASP A 253 9.66 -16.44 -7.83
CA ASP A 253 9.99 -16.08 -9.22
C ASP A 253 9.67 -14.61 -9.55
N THR A 254 9.23 -13.82 -8.56
CA THR A 254 8.91 -12.38 -8.71
C THR A 254 9.96 -11.62 -9.51
N ALA A 255 11.24 -11.75 -9.13
CA ALA A 255 12.31 -10.95 -9.73
C ALA A 255 12.64 -11.37 -11.17
N ILE A 256 12.60 -12.67 -11.48
CA ILE A 256 12.87 -13.17 -12.83
C ILE A 256 11.70 -12.88 -13.77
N LEU A 257 10.44 -13.00 -13.30
CA LEU A 257 9.27 -12.64 -14.08
C LEU A 257 9.27 -11.14 -14.40
N ALA A 258 9.51 -10.28 -13.40
CA ALA A 258 9.60 -8.84 -13.61
C ALA A 258 10.71 -8.46 -14.60
N GLN A 259 11.87 -9.12 -14.51
CA GLN A 259 12.97 -8.92 -15.46
C GLN A 259 12.56 -9.30 -16.88
N ALA A 260 11.96 -10.48 -17.07
CA ALA A 260 11.55 -10.96 -18.39
C ALA A 260 10.51 -10.03 -19.04
N ILE A 261 9.53 -9.54 -18.26
CA ILE A 261 8.55 -8.54 -18.70
C ILE A 261 9.25 -7.26 -19.14
N ARG A 262 10.20 -6.74 -18.36
CA ARG A 262 10.91 -5.49 -18.67
C ARG A 262 11.79 -5.63 -19.91
N VAL A 263 12.46 -6.77 -20.10
CA VAL A 263 13.24 -7.06 -21.33
C VAL A 263 12.31 -7.09 -22.54
N LYS A 264 11.22 -7.86 -22.47
CA LYS A 264 10.27 -7.97 -23.59
C LYS A 264 9.60 -6.64 -23.92
N LEU A 265 9.30 -5.84 -22.90
CA LEU A 265 8.78 -4.49 -23.06
C LEU A 265 9.78 -3.59 -23.80
N ALA A 266 11.04 -3.56 -23.37
CA ALA A 266 12.06 -2.74 -24.01
C ALA A 266 12.26 -3.13 -25.48
N GLU A 267 12.35 -4.44 -25.78
CA GLU A 267 12.45 -4.95 -27.15
C GLU A 267 11.29 -4.42 -28.03
N ARG A 268 10.06 -4.51 -27.54
CA ARG A 268 8.87 -4.08 -28.30
C ARG A 268 8.78 -2.56 -28.45
N LEU A 269 9.16 -1.80 -27.42
CA LEU A 269 9.18 -0.34 -27.49
C LEU A 269 10.27 0.15 -28.45
N VAL A 270 11.48 -0.41 -28.39
CA VAL A 270 12.57 -0.11 -29.33
C VAL A 270 12.17 -0.46 -30.76
N ALA A 271 11.56 -1.63 -30.98
CA ALA A 271 11.07 -2.01 -32.31
C ALA A 271 9.96 -1.09 -32.82
N ALA A 272 9.09 -0.58 -31.92
CA ALA A 272 8.04 0.37 -32.28
C ALA A 272 8.63 1.76 -32.61
N LEU A 273 9.61 2.25 -31.84
CA LEU A 273 10.31 3.50 -32.11
C LEU A 273 11.04 3.46 -33.46
N ARG A 274 11.73 2.36 -33.78
CA ARG A 274 12.40 2.19 -35.08
C ARG A 274 11.42 2.20 -36.26
N ARG A 275 10.21 1.65 -36.07
CA ARG A 275 9.16 1.66 -37.10
C ARG A 275 8.47 3.01 -37.23
N HIS A 276 8.40 3.79 -36.15
CA HIS A 276 7.68 5.07 -36.09
C HIS A 276 8.51 6.14 -35.37
N PRO A 277 9.61 6.63 -35.96
CA PRO A 277 10.52 7.57 -35.29
C PRO A 277 9.84 8.90 -34.91
N HIS A 278 8.83 9.32 -35.66
CA HIS A 278 8.05 10.53 -35.36
C HIS A 278 7.13 10.40 -34.14
N ALA A 279 6.91 9.19 -33.60
CA ALA A 279 6.03 9.00 -32.45
C ALA A 279 6.65 9.52 -31.13
N ALA A 280 7.98 9.60 -31.06
CA ALA A 280 8.72 10.18 -29.93
C ALA A 280 10.06 10.73 -30.43
N PRO A 281 10.07 11.93 -31.07
CA PRO A 281 11.22 12.43 -31.83
C PRO A 281 12.47 12.71 -30.97
N HIS A 282 12.31 12.85 -29.67
CA HIS A 282 13.40 13.11 -28.72
C HIS A 282 13.84 11.88 -27.92
N THR A 283 13.30 10.70 -28.22
CA THR A 283 13.53 9.49 -27.43
C THR A 283 14.37 8.49 -28.21
N THR A 284 15.51 8.08 -27.65
CA THR A 284 16.39 7.11 -28.29
C THR A 284 16.14 5.67 -27.79
N PRO A 285 16.47 4.64 -28.59
CA PRO A 285 16.45 3.26 -28.13
C PRO A 285 17.26 3.01 -26.85
N GLU A 286 18.41 3.66 -26.71
CA GLU A 286 19.30 3.54 -25.56
C GLU A 286 18.65 4.14 -24.31
N GLU A 287 17.92 5.25 -24.46
CA GLU A 287 17.13 5.83 -23.37
C GLU A 287 16.03 4.87 -22.91
N ILE A 288 15.32 4.18 -23.83
CA ILE A 288 14.35 3.14 -23.46
C ILE A 288 15.02 1.99 -22.71
N GLU A 289 16.21 1.55 -23.14
CA GLU A 289 16.93 0.50 -22.41
C GLU A 289 17.34 0.94 -21.00
N ARG A 290 17.81 2.18 -20.82
CA ARG A 290 18.10 2.78 -19.50
C ARG A 290 16.86 2.79 -18.62
N LEU A 291 15.75 3.32 -19.12
CA LEU A 291 14.55 3.56 -18.32
C LEU A 291 13.73 2.30 -18.04
N VAL A 292 13.65 1.37 -18.99
CA VAL A 292 12.86 0.14 -18.86
C VAL A 292 13.67 -0.97 -18.24
N THR A 293 14.88 -1.28 -18.74
CA THR A 293 15.67 -2.42 -18.24
C THR A 293 16.71 -2.02 -17.20
N GLY A 294 17.09 -0.74 -17.14
CA GLY A 294 18.19 -0.28 -16.30
C GLY A 294 19.57 -0.48 -16.94
N ARG A 295 19.68 -0.67 -18.27
CA ARG A 295 21.00 -0.84 -18.93
C ARG A 295 21.67 0.52 -19.02
N GLY A 296 22.81 0.71 -18.37
CA GLY A 296 23.51 2.00 -18.40
C GLY A 296 22.73 3.15 -17.73
N ALA A 297 21.80 2.82 -16.82
CA ALA A 297 21.05 3.82 -16.08
C ALA A 297 21.88 4.41 -14.94
N GLU A 298 21.79 5.72 -14.75
CA GLU A 298 22.50 6.46 -13.71
C GLU A 298 21.57 6.86 -12.57
N GLY A 299 22.12 7.50 -11.53
CA GLY A 299 21.33 7.98 -10.38
C GLY A 299 20.18 8.90 -10.79
N ALA A 300 20.42 9.79 -11.76
CA ALA A 300 19.44 10.74 -12.29
C ALA A 300 18.24 10.06 -12.98
N ASP A 301 18.40 8.85 -13.52
CA ASP A 301 17.32 8.13 -14.20
C ASP A 301 16.30 7.53 -13.21
N THR A 302 16.64 7.42 -11.93
CA THR A 302 15.85 6.68 -10.92
C THR A 302 14.37 7.07 -10.91
N GLN A 303 14.06 8.37 -10.98
CA GLN A 303 12.68 8.90 -10.94
C GLN A 303 11.92 8.73 -12.27
N ARG A 304 12.64 8.47 -13.36
CA ARG A 304 12.09 8.27 -14.71
C ARG A 304 11.88 6.78 -15.02
N ARG A 305 12.40 5.88 -14.18
CA ARG A 305 12.41 4.44 -14.43
C ARG A 305 11.08 3.79 -14.09
N LEU A 306 10.59 3.00 -15.04
CA LEU A 306 9.46 2.11 -14.85
C LEU A 306 9.88 0.87 -14.05
N PHE A 307 8.95 0.37 -13.24
CA PHE A 307 9.07 -0.95 -12.63
C PHE A 307 7.93 -1.88 -13.06
N ALA A 308 8.22 -3.18 -13.03
CA ALA A 308 7.23 -4.24 -13.12
C ALA A 308 7.23 -4.99 -11.78
N ALA A 309 6.07 -5.10 -11.15
CA ALA A 309 5.90 -5.73 -9.85
C ALA A 309 4.80 -6.79 -9.94
N PRO A 310 5.18 -8.08 -10.04
CA PRO A 310 4.24 -9.18 -9.82
C PRO A 310 3.58 -9.05 -8.45
N LEU A 311 2.25 -9.20 -8.41
CA LEU A 311 1.44 -9.00 -7.23
C LEU A 311 0.99 -10.35 -6.67
N PRO A 312 1.43 -10.71 -5.45
CA PRO A 312 0.84 -11.79 -4.66
C PRO A 312 -0.66 -11.55 -4.44
N SER A 313 -1.44 -12.63 -4.53
CA SER A 313 -2.85 -12.60 -4.18
C SER A 313 -3.00 -12.52 -2.66
N ILE A 314 -3.68 -11.48 -2.14
CA ILE A 314 -3.77 -11.20 -0.70
C ILE A 314 -5.17 -10.73 -0.28
N GLY A 315 -5.51 -10.90 1.00
CA GLY A 315 -6.66 -10.24 1.63
C GLY A 315 -8.00 -10.98 1.54
N HIS A 316 -7.98 -12.29 1.25
CA HIS A 316 -9.09 -13.20 1.48
C HIS A 316 -8.55 -14.37 2.32
N GLU A 317 -9.41 -15.04 3.09
CA GLU A 317 -9.07 -16.22 3.89
C GLU A 317 -8.37 -17.34 3.08
N HIS A 318 -8.71 -17.49 1.80
CA HIS A 318 -8.13 -18.50 0.90
C HIS A 318 -7.01 -17.95 0.00
N ALA A 319 -6.45 -16.78 0.32
CA ALA A 319 -5.38 -16.20 -0.48
C ALA A 319 -4.07 -16.98 -0.29
N ASP A 320 -3.70 -17.76 -1.31
CA ASP A 320 -2.53 -18.64 -1.34
C ASP A 320 -1.19 -17.94 -1.63
N GLY A 321 -1.18 -16.61 -1.73
CA GLY A 321 0.04 -15.83 -1.99
C GLY A 321 0.58 -15.93 -3.42
N LEU A 322 0.04 -16.76 -4.31
CA LEU A 322 0.57 -16.93 -5.66
C LEU A 322 0.40 -15.66 -6.50
N LEU A 323 1.35 -15.44 -7.42
CA LEU A 323 1.36 -14.30 -8.32
C LEU A 323 0.34 -14.54 -9.44
N ARG A 324 -0.64 -13.65 -9.55
CA ARG A 324 -1.67 -13.72 -10.61
C ARG A 324 -1.77 -12.45 -11.45
N ARG A 325 -1.08 -11.40 -11.02
CA ARG A 325 -1.15 -10.07 -11.61
C ARG A 325 0.23 -9.45 -11.67
N VAL A 326 0.41 -8.50 -12.56
CA VAL A 326 1.59 -7.65 -12.63
C VAL A 326 1.15 -6.20 -12.65
N LEU A 327 1.68 -5.42 -11.72
CA LEU A 327 1.57 -3.97 -11.71
C LEU A 327 2.75 -3.39 -12.49
N VAL A 328 2.48 -2.57 -13.49
CA VAL A 328 3.49 -1.84 -14.24
C VAL A 328 3.29 -0.35 -13.98
N ASN A 329 4.29 0.30 -13.39
CA ASN A 329 4.26 1.72 -13.09
C ASN A 329 4.96 2.53 -14.17
N VAL A 330 4.25 3.46 -14.78
CA VAL A 330 4.78 4.40 -15.77
C VAL A 330 4.91 5.76 -15.08
N PRO A 331 6.13 6.21 -14.73
CA PRO A 331 6.36 7.53 -14.15
C PRO A 331 5.86 8.65 -15.06
N ALA A 332 5.44 9.79 -14.50
CA ALA A 332 5.02 10.95 -15.29
C ALA A 332 6.14 11.48 -16.21
N SER A 333 7.40 11.33 -15.79
CA SER A 333 8.61 11.72 -16.52
C SER A 333 9.11 10.66 -17.53
N PHE A 334 8.36 9.58 -17.74
CA PHE A 334 8.69 8.55 -18.72
C PHE A 334 8.42 9.08 -20.15
N PRO A 335 9.34 8.89 -21.12
CA PRO A 335 9.27 9.57 -22.41
C PRO A 335 8.15 9.09 -23.34
N LEU A 336 7.53 7.93 -23.07
CA LEU A 336 6.45 7.39 -23.88
C LEU A 336 5.13 7.41 -23.11
N SER A 337 4.02 7.54 -23.82
CA SER A 337 2.70 7.50 -23.20
C SER A 337 2.45 6.16 -22.47
N PRO A 338 1.73 6.17 -21.33
CA PRO A 338 1.31 4.93 -20.66
C PRO A 338 0.57 3.96 -21.59
N GLU A 339 -0.16 4.47 -22.59
CA GLU A 339 -0.84 3.65 -23.59
C GLU A 339 0.13 2.91 -24.53
N SER A 340 1.26 3.53 -24.87
CA SER A 340 2.30 2.83 -25.64
C SER A 340 2.88 1.66 -24.86
N VAL A 341 3.05 1.81 -23.54
CA VAL A 341 3.47 0.72 -22.64
C VAL A 341 2.39 -0.34 -22.53
N ARG A 342 1.12 0.06 -22.36
CA ARG A 342 -0.02 -0.87 -22.28
C ARG A 342 -0.11 -1.74 -23.54
N ARG A 343 -0.08 -1.12 -24.71
CA ARG A 343 -0.13 -1.79 -26.01
C ARG A 343 1.06 -2.71 -26.23
N ALA A 344 2.25 -2.32 -25.79
CA ALA A 344 3.45 -3.16 -25.91
C ALA A 344 3.35 -4.46 -25.08
N LEU A 345 2.62 -4.44 -23.96
CA LEU A 345 2.44 -5.61 -23.08
C LEU A 345 1.16 -6.41 -23.34
N THR A 346 0.17 -5.84 -24.01
CA THR A 346 -1.12 -6.50 -24.25
C THR A 346 -0.94 -7.74 -25.12
N GLY A 347 -1.37 -8.90 -24.62
CA GLY A 347 -1.26 -10.19 -25.30
C GLY A 347 0.17 -10.69 -25.45
N VAL A 348 1.15 -10.07 -24.77
CA VAL A 348 2.55 -10.50 -24.89
C VAL A 348 2.77 -11.79 -24.13
N GLU A 349 3.47 -12.72 -24.77
CA GLU A 349 3.96 -13.92 -24.12
C GLU A 349 5.40 -13.68 -23.63
N VAL A 350 5.63 -14.06 -22.38
CA VAL A 350 6.89 -13.89 -21.68
C VAL A 350 7.35 -15.24 -21.17
N GLU A 351 8.58 -15.60 -21.51
CA GLU A 351 9.24 -16.82 -21.04
C GLU A 351 10.24 -16.48 -19.95
N PHE A 352 10.20 -17.23 -18.85
CA PHE A 352 11.10 -17.07 -17.71
C PHE A 352 11.24 -18.39 -16.96
N GLY A 353 12.34 -18.58 -16.24
CA GLY A 353 12.61 -19.81 -15.50
C GLY A 353 14.07 -20.24 -15.65
N ALA A 354 14.37 -21.46 -15.22
CA ALA A 354 15.65 -22.08 -15.54
C ALA A 354 15.61 -22.64 -16.96
N THR A 355 16.76 -22.78 -17.62
CA THR A 355 16.86 -23.33 -18.99
C THR A 355 16.19 -24.71 -19.12
N THR A 356 16.12 -25.48 -18.03
CA THR A 356 15.51 -26.81 -17.95
C THR A 356 14.02 -26.80 -17.56
N SER A 357 13.45 -25.64 -17.22
CA SER A 357 12.05 -25.48 -16.77
C SER A 357 11.57 -24.05 -17.03
N LEU A 358 11.38 -23.72 -18.31
CA LEU A 358 10.83 -22.43 -18.73
C LEU A 358 9.30 -22.43 -18.57
N LEU A 359 8.80 -21.41 -17.89
CA LEU A 359 7.39 -21.06 -17.84
C LEU A 359 7.11 -19.98 -18.87
N LYS A 360 6.01 -20.16 -19.61
CA LYS A 360 5.50 -19.20 -20.58
C LYS A 360 4.19 -18.63 -20.07
N VAL A 361 4.10 -17.31 -19.94
CA VAL A 361 2.90 -16.61 -19.47
C VAL A 361 2.46 -15.57 -20.47
N ARG A 362 1.15 -15.38 -20.59
CA ARG A 362 0.54 -14.30 -21.39
C ARG A 362 0.03 -13.19 -20.49
N LEU A 363 0.35 -11.94 -20.83
CA LEU A 363 -0.15 -10.77 -20.11
C LEU A 363 -1.42 -10.22 -20.76
N VAL A 364 -2.50 -10.13 -19.99
CA VAL A 364 -3.77 -9.57 -20.45
C VAL A 364 -4.13 -8.37 -19.57
N PRO A 365 -4.49 -7.19 -20.12
CA PRO A 365 -4.94 -6.06 -19.33
C PRO A 365 -6.05 -6.46 -18.36
N ALA A 366 -5.87 -6.17 -17.08
CA ALA A 366 -6.91 -6.38 -16.07
C ALA A 366 -7.87 -5.17 -16.10
N GLU A 367 -9.17 -5.42 -16.28
CA GLU A 367 -10.16 -4.34 -16.27
C GLU A 367 -10.25 -3.72 -14.87
N ALA A 368 -10.07 -2.40 -14.79
CA ALA A 368 -10.11 -1.64 -13.54
C ALA A 368 -11.50 -1.67 -12.84
N ASP A 369 -12.54 -2.15 -13.53
CA ASP A 369 -13.91 -2.18 -13.03
C ASP A 369 -14.32 -3.55 -12.45
N ASP A 370 -13.48 -4.58 -12.53
CA ASP A 370 -13.70 -5.85 -11.80
C ASP A 370 -13.51 -5.59 -10.29
N GLU A 371 -14.49 -6.00 -9.48
CA GLU A 371 -14.45 -5.84 -8.03
C GLU A 371 -13.24 -6.53 -7.38
N ARG A 372 -12.84 -7.69 -7.90
CA ARG A 372 -11.62 -8.39 -7.44
C ARG A 372 -10.38 -7.58 -7.74
N GLU A 373 -10.31 -6.99 -8.94
CA GLU A 373 -9.19 -6.15 -9.36
C GLU A 373 -9.15 -4.83 -8.58
N ARG A 374 -10.30 -4.20 -8.32
CA ARG A 374 -10.40 -3.01 -7.47
C ARG A 374 -9.97 -3.30 -6.04
N SER A 375 -10.43 -4.41 -5.47
CA SER A 375 -10.04 -4.86 -4.14
C SER A 375 -8.52 -5.06 -4.07
N MET A 376 -7.94 -5.84 -4.99
CA MET A 376 -6.49 -6.06 -5.06
C MET A 376 -5.71 -4.76 -5.27
N ARG A 377 -6.14 -3.90 -6.21
CA ARG A 377 -5.52 -2.60 -6.47
C ARG A 377 -5.54 -1.71 -5.24
N SER A 378 -6.64 -1.69 -4.48
CA SER A 378 -6.77 -0.90 -3.26
C SER A 378 -5.79 -1.36 -2.16
N ARG A 379 -5.41 -2.63 -2.13
CA ARG A 379 -4.46 -3.18 -1.15
C ARG A 379 -3.01 -2.78 -1.43
N TYR A 380 -2.68 -2.46 -2.68
CA TYR A 380 -1.33 -2.05 -3.06
C TYR A 380 -1.20 -0.55 -3.33
N LEU A 381 -2.29 0.14 -3.69
CA LEU A 381 -2.29 1.56 -4.07
C LEU A 381 -3.09 2.44 -3.13
N GLY A 382 -3.99 1.88 -2.31
CA GLY A 382 -4.85 2.67 -1.43
C GLY A 382 -4.07 3.25 -0.24
N PRO A 383 -4.60 4.33 0.37
CA PRO A 383 -3.96 4.97 1.52
C PRO A 383 -3.99 4.05 2.75
N ALA A 384 -2.87 3.97 3.46
CA ALA A 384 -2.76 3.32 4.76
C ALA A 384 -1.59 3.88 5.58
N ARG A 385 -1.68 3.77 6.90
CA ARG A 385 -0.60 4.13 7.84
C ARG A 385 0.39 2.98 8.01
N ILE A 386 -0.07 1.73 7.94
CA ILE A 386 0.77 0.55 8.10
C ILE A 386 0.92 -0.17 6.77
N TRP A 387 2.16 -0.50 6.44
CA TRP A 387 2.53 -1.22 5.23
C TRP A 387 3.41 -2.41 5.58
N ARG A 388 3.06 -3.60 5.08
CA ARG A 388 3.85 -4.84 5.28
C ARG A 388 4.37 -5.37 3.95
N SER A 389 5.62 -5.79 3.92
CA SER A 389 6.22 -6.28 2.68
C SER A 389 5.64 -7.66 2.29
N VAL A 390 5.24 -7.80 1.03
CA VAL A 390 4.82 -9.07 0.39
C VAL A 390 5.98 -9.77 -0.31
N SER A 391 7.01 -9.02 -0.70
CA SER A 391 8.29 -9.53 -1.19
C SER A 391 9.43 -8.92 -0.37
N PRO A 392 10.56 -9.63 -0.21
CA PRO A 392 11.62 -9.18 0.68
C PRO A 392 12.30 -7.92 0.16
N VAL A 393 12.62 -7.02 1.07
CA VAL A 393 13.45 -5.84 0.79
C VAL A 393 14.89 -6.30 0.65
N VAL A 394 15.49 -6.04 -0.52
CA VAL A 394 16.92 -6.31 -0.74
C VAL A 394 17.71 -5.09 -0.31
N LEU A 395 18.48 -5.22 0.77
CA LEU A 395 19.22 -4.12 1.36
C LEU A 395 20.45 -3.72 0.51
N PRO A 396 20.79 -2.42 0.43
CA PRO A 396 21.93 -1.93 -0.31
C PRO A 396 23.27 -2.35 0.30
N GLY A 397 24.24 -2.67 -0.57
CA GLY A 397 25.61 -3.00 -0.16
C GLY A 397 25.91 -4.50 -0.16
N HIS A 398 27.18 -4.83 -0.39
CA HIS A 398 27.68 -6.20 -0.33
C HIS A 398 28.16 -6.49 1.09
N ARG A 399 27.78 -7.63 1.67
CA ARG A 399 28.54 -8.17 2.80
C ARG A 399 29.93 -8.55 2.27
N PRO A 400 31.05 -8.03 2.80
CA PRO A 400 32.27 -8.83 2.77
C PRO A 400 31.98 -10.13 3.54
N PRO A 401 32.51 -11.29 3.11
CA PRO A 401 32.50 -12.48 3.95
C PRO A 401 33.04 -12.09 5.32
N PRO A 402 32.55 -12.69 6.43
CA PRO A 402 32.99 -12.31 7.76
C PRO A 402 34.52 -12.43 7.81
N ARG A 403 35.23 -11.31 7.68
CA ARG A 403 36.60 -11.25 8.15
C ARG A 403 36.44 -11.51 9.63
N THR A 404 37.06 -12.57 10.09
CA THR A 404 37.41 -12.81 11.47
C THR A 404 38.22 -11.60 11.95
N ILE A 405 37.53 -10.48 12.21
CA ILE A 405 38.04 -9.49 13.14
C ILE A 405 38.05 -10.27 14.45
N ARG A 406 39.21 -10.84 14.76
CA ARG A 406 39.54 -11.36 16.08
C ARG A 406 39.39 -10.18 17.03
N ASP A 407 38.19 -9.99 17.53
CA ASP A 407 37.98 -9.22 18.73
C ASP A 407 38.66 -10.03 19.84
N ARG A 408 39.81 -9.55 20.32
CA ARG A 408 40.71 -10.26 21.25
C ARG A 408 40.12 -10.38 22.66
N THR A 409 38.87 -9.96 22.87
CA THR A 409 38.26 -9.80 24.19
C THR A 409 37.25 -10.89 24.56
N ALA A 410 36.78 -11.72 23.61
CA ALA A 410 35.88 -12.84 23.88
C ALA A 410 36.30 -14.12 23.12
N PRO A 411 36.29 -15.31 23.75
CA PRO A 411 36.62 -16.56 23.06
C PRO A 411 35.63 -16.83 21.89
N PRO A 412 36.11 -17.20 20.69
CA PRO A 412 35.27 -17.57 19.56
C PRO A 412 34.33 -18.73 19.93
N GLY A 413 33.07 -18.67 19.50
CA GLY A 413 32.10 -19.77 19.67
C GLY A 413 31.29 -19.76 20.97
N THR A 414 31.51 -18.79 21.86
CA THR A 414 30.65 -18.57 23.03
C THR A 414 29.31 -17.95 22.63
N GLU A 415 28.25 -18.23 23.40
CA GLU A 415 26.93 -17.61 23.21
C GLU A 415 27.02 -16.07 23.20
N GLU A 416 27.85 -15.49 24.07
CA GLU A 416 28.06 -14.04 24.15
C GLU A 416 28.66 -13.46 22.85
N SER A 417 29.63 -14.17 22.24
CA SER A 417 30.22 -13.77 20.94
C SER A 417 29.19 -13.81 19.82
N GLN A 418 28.34 -14.85 19.79
CA GLN A 418 27.25 -14.97 18.81
C GLN A 418 26.19 -13.88 19.01
N MET A 419 25.79 -13.59 20.25
CA MET A 419 24.84 -12.53 20.58
C MET A 419 25.35 -11.15 20.14
N ARG A 420 26.62 -10.82 20.38
CA ARG A 420 27.22 -9.55 19.95
C ARG A 420 27.29 -9.43 18.42
N ALA A 421 27.64 -10.51 17.72
CA ALA A 421 27.66 -10.55 16.26
C ALA A 421 26.25 -10.36 15.66
N ASP A 422 25.24 -10.96 16.29
CA ASP A 422 23.83 -10.83 15.92
C ASP A 422 23.28 -9.42 16.16
N ALA A 423 23.60 -8.82 17.30
CA ALA A 423 23.23 -7.44 17.60
C ALA A 423 23.85 -6.45 16.61
N ARG A 424 25.13 -6.64 16.27
CA ARG A 424 25.81 -5.81 15.26
C ARG A 424 25.17 -5.97 13.89
N ARG A 425 24.85 -7.21 13.48
CA ARG A 425 24.13 -7.48 12.22
C ARG A 425 22.81 -6.72 12.17
N ARG A 426 21.98 -6.83 13.21
CA ARG A 426 20.66 -6.17 13.25
C ARG A 426 20.80 -4.65 13.13
N LYS A 427 21.81 -4.06 13.79
CA LYS A 427 22.12 -2.62 13.67
C LYS A 427 22.51 -2.24 12.24
N ASP A 428 23.41 -3.00 11.62
CA ASP A 428 23.84 -2.74 10.24
C ASP A 428 22.66 -2.88 9.25
N GLU A 429 21.82 -3.91 9.42
CA GLU A 429 20.62 -4.13 8.60
C GLU A 429 19.61 -2.97 8.73
N ALA A 430 19.41 -2.42 9.94
CA ALA A 430 18.56 -1.26 10.16
C ALA A 430 19.08 0.00 9.42
N VAL A 431 20.39 0.27 9.48
CA VAL A 431 21.00 1.41 8.75
C VAL A 431 20.84 1.25 7.23
N LEU A 432 21.03 0.04 6.71
CA LEU A 432 20.83 -0.23 5.28
C LEU A 432 19.35 -0.14 4.87
N PHE A 433 18.43 -0.47 5.78
CA PHE A 433 17.00 -0.31 5.56
C PHE A 433 16.61 1.17 5.49
N GLU A 434 17.10 2.00 6.41
CA GLU A 434 16.92 3.46 6.36
C GLU A 434 17.48 4.06 5.06
N LYS A 435 18.63 3.57 4.59
CA LYS A 435 19.17 3.96 3.28
C LYS A 435 18.22 3.58 2.13
N SER A 436 17.56 2.43 2.23
CA SER A 436 16.57 1.98 1.24
C SER A 436 15.31 2.86 1.23
N LEU A 437 14.87 3.33 2.39
CA LEU A 437 13.77 4.30 2.54
C LEU A 437 14.11 5.63 1.88
N LYS A 438 15.30 6.20 2.18
CA LYS A 438 15.81 7.42 1.56
C LYS A 438 15.90 7.31 0.04
N HIS A 439 16.47 6.21 -0.45
CA HIS A 439 16.54 5.96 -1.89
C HIS A 439 15.17 5.89 -2.58
N ALA A 440 14.10 5.60 -1.83
CA ALA A 440 12.73 5.54 -2.33
C ALA A 440 11.92 6.83 -2.08
N GLY A 441 12.54 7.87 -1.51
CA GLY A 441 11.87 9.12 -1.18
C GLY A 441 10.91 9.01 0.01
N LEU A 442 11.12 8.05 0.92
CA LEU A 442 10.28 7.80 2.09
C LEU A 442 11.01 8.21 3.37
N GLU A 443 11.17 9.51 3.60
CA GLU A 443 11.95 10.03 4.73
C GLU A 443 11.12 10.23 6.01
N GLU A 444 9.80 10.37 5.88
CA GLU A 444 8.85 10.56 6.98
C GLU A 444 8.26 9.22 7.45
N VAL A 445 9.10 8.34 8.00
CA VAL A 445 8.66 7.06 8.57
C VAL A 445 8.65 7.17 10.09
N ALA A 446 7.49 6.96 10.71
CA ALA A 446 7.33 7.00 12.16
C ALA A 446 8.05 5.84 12.84
N ALA A 447 7.98 4.66 12.22
CA ALA A 447 8.64 3.45 12.69
C ALA A 447 8.75 2.36 11.62
N PHE A 448 9.65 1.41 11.82
CA PHE A 448 9.70 0.18 11.03
C PHE A 448 10.13 -1.03 11.88
N ARG A 449 9.68 -2.22 11.48
CA ARG A 449 10.07 -3.52 12.05
C ARG A 449 10.73 -4.39 10.99
N LEU A 450 11.82 -5.08 11.34
CA LEU A 450 12.53 -5.97 10.40
C LEU A 450 12.49 -7.42 10.87
N ARG A 451 12.22 -8.35 9.95
CA ARG A 451 12.18 -9.79 10.26
C ARG A 451 12.54 -10.66 9.06
N ARG A 452 12.89 -11.92 9.31
CA ARG A 452 13.13 -12.92 8.25
C ARG A 452 11.86 -13.70 7.93
N GLU A 453 11.03 -13.93 8.94
CA GLU A 453 9.75 -14.62 8.85
C GLU A 453 8.75 -13.78 8.05
N PRO A 454 7.87 -14.42 7.26
CA PRO A 454 6.81 -13.72 6.56
C PRO A 454 5.79 -13.10 7.52
N PHE A 455 5.04 -12.12 7.03
CA PHE A 455 3.87 -11.57 7.76
C PHE A 455 2.59 -12.40 7.53
N ARG A 456 2.61 -13.34 6.58
CA ARG A 456 1.46 -14.20 6.25
C ARG A 456 1.88 -15.66 6.06
N PRO A 457 0.98 -16.64 6.32
CA PRO A 457 1.30 -18.07 6.21
C PRO A 457 1.82 -18.52 4.84
N HIS A 458 1.26 -17.98 3.74
CA HIS A 458 1.58 -18.40 2.37
C HIS A 458 2.67 -17.55 1.68
N GLN A 459 3.40 -16.75 2.46
CA GLN A 459 4.50 -15.93 1.95
C GLN A 459 5.85 -16.62 2.25
N PRO A 460 6.80 -16.69 1.30
CA PRO A 460 8.12 -17.26 1.58
C PRO A 460 8.90 -16.42 2.59
N ARG A 461 9.79 -17.05 3.38
CA ARG A 461 10.78 -16.33 4.21
C ARG A 461 11.67 -15.42 3.35
N ALA A 462 12.13 -14.31 3.94
CA ALA A 462 12.97 -13.34 3.22
C ALA A 462 14.33 -13.91 2.80
N ASP A 463 14.88 -14.83 3.59
CA ASP A 463 16.15 -15.51 3.34
C ASP A 463 16.02 -16.84 2.59
N ALA A 464 14.83 -17.18 2.09
CA ALA A 464 14.65 -18.33 1.21
C ALA A 464 15.47 -18.21 -0.09
N ALA A 465 15.53 -19.30 -0.85
CA ALA A 465 16.13 -19.33 -2.18
C ALA A 465 15.23 -18.63 -3.21
N TRP A 466 15.21 -17.29 -3.18
CA TRP A 466 14.55 -16.46 -4.19
C TRP A 466 15.29 -16.57 -5.52
N ARG A 467 14.56 -16.74 -6.63
CA ARG A 467 15.17 -16.76 -7.96
C ARG A 467 15.45 -15.32 -8.38
N LEU A 468 16.74 -15.00 -8.53
CA LEU A 468 17.20 -13.66 -8.84
C LEU A 468 17.82 -13.64 -10.24
N PRO A 469 17.60 -12.58 -11.04
CA PRO A 469 18.19 -12.48 -12.36
C PRO A 469 19.71 -12.35 -12.28
N ALA A 470 20.42 -12.98 -13.22
CA ALA A 470 21.86 -12.82 -13.36
C ALA A 470 22.25 -11.35 -13.52
N SER A 471 23.44 -11.01 -13.03
CA SER A 471 24.10 -9.72 -13.20
C SER A 471 24.30 -9.47 -14.68
N ARG A 472 24.06 -8.24 -15.07
CA ARG A 472 24.10 -7.83 -16.47
C ARG A 472 25.52 -7.57 -16.99
N HIS A 473 26.49 -7.41 -16.10
CA HIS A 473 27.92 -7.17 -16.44
C HIS A 473 28.75 -8.45 -16.37
N ASP A 474 28.21 -9.50 -15.75
CA ASP A 474 28.83 -10.81 -15.64
C ASP A 474 27.70 -11.85 -15.50
N PRO A 475 27.40 -12.61 -16.56
CA PRO A 475 26.37 -13.65 -16.52
C PRO A 475 26.57 -14.68 -15.39
N HIS A 476 27.78 -14.79 -14.83
CA HIS A 476 28.13 -15.70 -13.75
C HIS A 476 27.95 -15.11 -12.33
N ARG A 477 27.68 -13.81 -12.20
CA ARG A 477 27.34 -13.18 -10.91
C ARG A 477 25.87 -12.82 -10.89
N VAL A 478 25.19 -12.92 -9.76
CA VAL A 478 23.82 -12.39 -9.59
C VAL A 478 23.97 -11.10 -8.78
N TRP A 479 23.64 -9.93 -9.35
CA TRP A 479 23.98 -8.63 -8.73
C TRP A 479 23.26 -8.35 -7.39
N LEU A 480 22.17 -9.08 -7.14
CA LEU A 480 21.42 -9.10 -5.88
C LEU A 480 21.85 -10.25 -4.95
N ALA A 481 22.66 -11.21 -5.42
CA ALA A 481 23.11 -12.32 -4.59
C ALA A 481 24.08 -11.83 -3.51
N GLY A 482 24.03 -12.50 -2.36
CA GLY A 482 24.83 -12.13 -1.18
C GLY A 482 24.35 -10.87 -0.44
N ARG A 483 23.35 -10.13 -0.95
CA ARG A 483 22.73 -9.03 -0.22
C ARG A 483 21.73 -9.55 0.82
N SER A 484 21.64 -8.87 1.96
CA SER A 484 20.67 -9.23 3.00
C SER A 484 19.25 -8.93 2.52
N ARG A 485 18.32 -9.81 2.89
CA ARG A 485 16.91 -9.75 2.52
C ARG A 485 16.08 -9.86 3.79
N LEU A 486 15.17 -8.91 3.99
CA LEU A 486 14.29 -8.84 5.15
C LEU A 486 12.86 -8.53 4.72
N HIS A 487 11.90 -9.09 5.43
CA HIS A 487 10.55 -8.54 5.47
C HIS A 487 10.53 -7.35 6.40
N ALA A 488 9.70 -6.36 6.05
CA ALA A 488 9.56 -5.17 6.87
C ALA A 488 8.11 -4.74 7.00
N GLU A 489 7.81 -4.15 8.14
CA GLU A 489 6.62 -3.34 8.38
C GLU A 489 7.08 -1.89 8.48
N ILE A 490 6.34 -0.98 7.85
CA ILE A 490 6.57 0.46 7.88
C ILE A 490 5.30 1.11 8.43
N VAL A 491 5.47 2.03 9.36
CA VAL A 491 4.41 2.84 9.95
C VAL A 491 4.67 4.31 9.60
N PHE A 492 3.65 4.95 9.03
CA PHE A 492 3.62 6.39 8.72
C PHE A 492 2.76 7.14 9.73
N ASP A 493 3.14 8.38 10.02
CA ASP A 493 2.34 9.28 10.86
C ASP A 493 0.98 9.58 10.21
N GLU A 494 0.97 9.85 8.91
CA GLU A 494 -0.24 10.06 8.11
C GLU A 494 -0.48 8.93 7.08
N PRO A 495 -1.73 8.65 6.68
CA PRO A 495 -2.03 7.66 5.65
C PRO A 495 -1.33 7.97 4.32
N ARG A 496 -0.44 7.08 3.86
CA ARG A 496 0.23 7.20 2.56
C ARG A 496 -0.35 6.25 1.54
N ALA A 497 -0.55 6.74 0.31
CA ALA A 497 -0.95 5.92 -0.83
C ALA A 497 0.24 5.18 -1.42
N GLY A 498 0.00 3.98 -1.93
CA GLY A 498 1.01 3.19 -2.62
C GLY A 498 1.14 3.56 -4.11
N PRO A 499 2.00 2.86 -4.86
CA PRO A 499 2.71 1.64 -4.46
C PRO A 499 3.99 1.96 -3.69
N ILE A 500 4.27 1.17 -2.65
CA ILE A 500 5.52 1.26 -1.88
C ILE A 500 6.44 0.10 -2.27
N LEU A 501 7.57 0.45 -2.91
CA LEU A 501 8.65 -0.47 -3.23
C LEU A 501 9.99 0.13 -2.80
N ILE A 502 10.75 -0.61 -1.99
CA ILE A 502 12.04 -0.15 -1.46
C ILE A 502 13.15 -1.19 -1.63
N GLY A 503 14.39 -0.73 -1.48
CA GLY A 503 15.59 -1.56 -1.64
C GLY A 503 15.99 -1.73 -3.11
N ASP A 504 17.11 -2.42 -3.33
CA ASP A 504 17.71 -2.49 -4.67
C ASP A 504 16.89 -3.31 -5.67
N GLY A 505 16.08 -4.24 -5.16
CA GLY A 505 15.21 -5.06 -5.98
C GLY A 505 13.89 -4.39 -6.40
N ARG A 506 13.63 -3.12 -6.04
CA ARG A 506 12.35 -2.42 -6.27
C ARG A 506 11.88 -2.38 -7.73
N PHE A 507 12.82 -2.30 -8.68
CA PHE A 507 12.46 -2.29 -10.11
C PHE A 507 12.07 -3.68 -10.64
N LEU A 508 12.23 -4.73 -9.82
CA LEU A 508 11.94 -6.13 -10.12
C LEU A 508 10.80 -6.69 -9.25
N GLY A 509 10.05 -5.83 -8.57
CA GLY A 509 8.96 -6.26 -7.70
C GLY A 509 9.39 -6.83 -6.33
N LEU A 510 10.69 -6.80 -6.02
CA LEU A 510 11.17 -7.08 -4.65
C LEU A 510 11.03 -5.85 -3.77
N GLY A 511 10.86 -6.06 -2.47
CA GLY A 511 10.58 -5.00 -1.50
C GLY A 511 9.24 -4.31 -1.71
N LEU A 512 8.25 -5.01 -2.28
CA LEU A 512 6.88 -4.55 -2.47
C LEU A 512 6.09 -4.67 -1.17
N PHE A 513 5.27 -3.66 -0.86
CA PHE A 513 4.44 -3.60 0.34
C PHE A 513 2.95 -3.57 0.00
N HIS A 514 2.15 -4.11 0.92
CA HIS A 514 0.70 -3.97 0.92
C HIS A 514 0.22 -3.15 2.12
N ALA A 515 -0.89 -2.42 1.92
CA ALA A 515 -1.59 -1.67 2.94
C ALA A 515 -2.27 -2.61 3.96
N VAL A 516 -2.12 -2.31 5.24
CA VAL A 516 -2.87 -2.90 6.36
C VAL A 516 -3.86 -1.85 6.86
N ARG A 517 -5.16 -2.17 6.85
CA ARG A 517 -6.25 -1.21 7.08
C ARG A 517 -7.01 -1.40 8.38
N ASP A 518 -7.01 -2.63 8.90
CA ASP A 518 -7.84 -3.05 10.03
C ASP A 518 -7.04 -3.20 11.32
N GLU A 519 -5.78 -2.71 11.33
CA GLU A 519 -4.90 -2.75 12.49
C GLU A 519 -4.53 -1.32 12.90
N THR A 520 -4.58 -1.04 14.20
CA THR A 520 -4.08 0.20 14.78
C THR A 520 -2.55 0.25 14.66
N PRO A 521 -1.97 1.36 14.18
CA PRO A 521 -0.52 1.50 14.10
C PRO A 521 0.08 1.52 15.51
N GLY A 522 0.76 0.43 15.89
CA GLY A 522 1.43 0.32 17.19
C GLY A 522 2.45 -0.80 17.22
N TRP A 523 3.64 -0.51 17.73
CA TRP A 523 4.49 -1.54 18.32
C TRP A 523 3.73 -2.13 19.52
N PRO A 524 3.83 -3.44 19.83
CA PRO A 524 3.22 -3.95 21.04
C PRO A 524 3.72 -3.14 22.23
N GLU A 525 2.78 -2.62 23.01
CA GLU A 525 3.07 -1.69 24.10
C GLU A 525 3.24 -2.41 25.43
N ALA A 526 2.71 -3.63 25.54
CA ALA A 526 2.69 -4.37 26.79
C ALA A 526 3.22 -5.80 26.61
N ALA A 527 3.99 -6.25 27.61
CA ALA A 527 4.45 -7.62 27.75
C ALA A 527 4.12 -8.09 29.17
N ARG A 528 3.38 -9.19 29.30
CA ARG A 528 2.94 -9.73 30.59
C ARG A 528 3.59 -11.07 30.89
N TYR A 529 4.12 -11.19 32.09
CA TYR A 529 4.71 -12.40 32.62
C TYR A 529 3.91 -12.92 33.81
N ARG A 530 3.85 -14.23 33.94
CA ARG A 530 3.40 -14.93 35.15
C ARG A 530 4.61 -15.48 35.90
N LEU A 531 4.63 -15.27 37.22
CA LEU A 531 5.65 -15.79 38.12
C LEU A 531 5.30 -17.21 38.54
N GLY A 532 6.33 -18.07 38.61
CA GLY A 532 6.24 -19.39 39.21
C GLY A 532 5.69 -19.31 40.64
N PRO A 533 5.04 -20.39 41.13
CA PRO A 533 4.43 -20.40 42.46
C PRO A 533 5.46 -20.39 43.60
N GLU A 534 6.71 -20.81 43.33
CA GLU A 534 7.76 -20.86 44.33
C GLU A 534 8.40 -19.48 44.54
N ARG A 535 8.50 -19.05 45.81
CA ARG A 535 9.24 -17.84 46.24
C ARG A 535 8.76 -16.52 45.63
N ARG A 536 7.46 -16.39 45.37
CA ARG A 536 6.85 -15.12 44.95
C ARG A 536 7.16 -14.00 45.96
N PRO A 537 7.68 -12.85 45.50
CA PRO A 537 7.89 -11.70 46.38
C PRO A 537 6.55 -11.15 46.87
N ARG A 538 6.54 -10.54 48.04
CA ARG A 538 5.33 -9.87 48.54
C ARG A 538 5.11 -8.54 47.81
N ILE A 539 3.86 -8.09 47.73
CA ILE A 539 3.49 -6.83 47.06
C ILE A 539 4.21 -5.61 47.65
N GLU A 540 4.60 -5.63 48.94
CA GLU A 540 5.39 -4.55 49.56
C GLU A 540 6.78 -4.38 48.92
N GLY A 541 7.29 -5.42 48.26
CA GLY A 541 8.55 -5.44 47.51
C GLY A 541 8.42 -5.01 46.05
N THR A 542 7.31 -4.37 45.66
CA THR A 542 7.03 -3.92 44.28
C THR A 542 8.22 -3.20 43.62
N VAL A 543 8.80 -2.20 44.28
CA VAL A 543 9.95 -1.44 43.73
C VAL A 543 11.16 -2.33 43.50
N PHE A 544 11.43 -3.24 44.43
CA PHE A 544 12.54 -4.17 44.36
C PHE A 544 12.39 -5.12 43.16
N VAL A 545 11.25 -5.78 43.03
CA VAL A 545 11.00 -6.75 41.95
C VAL A 545 10.97 -6.07 40.58
N ALA A 546 10.35 -4.89 40.50
CA ALA A 546 10.35 -4.10 39.28
C ALA A 546 11.77 -3.71 38.83
N ASP A 547 12.65 -3.36 39.77
CA ASP A 547 14.05 -3.04 39.44
C ASP A 547 14.87 -4.30 39.10
N VAL A 548 14.59 -5.45 39.74
CA VAL A 548 15.18 -6.75 39.34
C VAL A 548 14.80 -7.10 37.90
N LEU A 549 13.52 -7.01 37.55
CA LEU A 549 13.02 -7.22 36.20
C LEU A 549 13.69 -6.27 35.20
N ARG A 550 13.73 -4.98 35.52
CA ARG A 550 14.38 -3.97 34.70
C ARG A 550 15.85 -4.29 34.47
N ARG A 551 16.60 -4.66 35.53
CA ARG A 551 18.03 -5.03 35.41
C ARG A 551 18.21 -6.28 34.55
N ALA A 552 17.35 -7.29 34.71
CA ALA A 552 17.38 -8.48 33.86
C ALA A 552 17.18 -8.14 32.38
N LEU A 553 16.18 -7.29 32.08
CA LEU A 553 15.92 -6.80 30.73
C LEU A 553 17.00 -5.83 30.20
N MET A 554 17.85 -5.27 31.06
CA MET A 554 19.00 -4.47 30.65
C MET A 554 20.30 -5.29 30.50
N ALA A 555 20.36 -6.51 31.03
CA ALA A 555 21.54 -7.37 30.93
C ALA A 555 21.85 -7.80 29.48
N GLY A 556 23.09 -8.24 29.21
CA GLY A 556 23.46 -8.84 27.92
C GLY A 556 23.81 -7.86 26.78
N GLY A 557 24.33 -6.66 27.07
CA GLY A 557 24.83 -5.71 26.07
C GLY A 557 24.27 -4.30 26.25
N TYR A 558 24.24 -3.48 25.19
CA TYR A 558 23.71 -2.11 25.26
C TYR A 558 22.20 -2.12 25.57
N PRO A 559 21.75 -1.53 26.68
CA PRO A 559 20.36 -1.64 27.13
C PRO A 559 19.42 -0.84 26.20
N PRO A 560 18.26 -1.40 25.81
CA PRO A 560 17.26 -0.68 25.01
C PRO A 560 16.87 0.64 25.71
N PRO A 561 16.74 1.76 24.98
CA PRO A 561 16.30 3.05 25.54
C PRO A 561 14.97 2.93 26.31
N GLU A 562 14.09 2.05 25.86
CA GLU A 562 12.80 1.73 26.48
C GLU A 562 12.98 1.23 27.92
N PHE A 563 14.02 0.47 28.22
CA PHE A 563 14.28 -0.04 29.57
C PHE A 563 15.24 0.85 30.35
N SER A 564 16.24 1.42 29.67
CA SER A 564 17.30 2.23 30.30
C SER A 564 16.82 3.63 30.70
N GLY A 565 15.82 4.18 30.01
CA GLY A 565 15.40 5.57 30.17
C GLY A 565 16.43 6.60 29.65
N HIS A 566 17.39 6.16 28.83
CA HIS A 566 18.45 6.99 28.25
C HIS A 566 18.48 6.80 26.74
N GLY A 567 18.36 7.90 25.99
CA GLY A 567 18.51 7.95 24.53
C GLY A 567 19.91 8.40 24.12
N ALA A 568 20.10 8.63 22.80
CA ALA A 568 21.37 9.13 22.25
C ALA A 568 21.74 10.52 22.81
N ASP A 569 20.75 11.36 23.12
CA ASP A 569 20.92 12.73 23.61
C ASP A 569 20.91 12.83 25.15
N GLY A 570 21.00 11.70 25.85
CA GLY A 570 21.06 11.64 27.32
C GLY A 570 19.78 11.13 28.00
N PRO A 571 19.62 11.39 29.31
CA PRO A 571 18.51 10.86 30.09
C PRO A 571 17.17 11.48 29.67
N LEU A 572 16.13 10.66 29.50
CA LEU A 572 14.76 11.07 29.12
C LEU A 572 14.01 11.83 30.23
N ARG A 573 14.73 12.43 31.20
CA ARG A 573 14.20 13.05 32.42
C ARG A 573 13.26 14.24 32.17
N ALA A 574 13.32 14.83 30.99
CA ALA A 574 12.50 15.98 30.59
C ALA A 574 11.37 15.61 29.61
N ASP A 575 11.21 14.34 29.25
CA ASP A 575 10.16 13.91 28.31
C ASP A 575 8.77 13.95 28.99
N PRO A 576 7.86 14.85 28.59
CA PRO A 576 6.49 14.90 29.11
C PRO A 576 5.75 13.57 28.86
N ALA A 577 6.10 12.87 27.77
CA ALA A 577 5.46 11.62 27.36
C ALA A 577 5.92 10.39 28.17
N HIS A 578 6.97 10.52 29.00
CA HIS A 578 7.55 9.40 29.77
C HIS A 578 7.81 8.18 28.87
N GLY A 579 8.52 8.38 27.75
CA GLY A 579 8.72 7.40 26.69
C GLY A 579 9.58 6.17 27.03
N HIS A 580 9.74 5.83 28.31
CA HIS A 580 10.41 4.62 28.76
C HIS A 580 9.46 3.76 29.60
N ALA A 581 9.77 2.46 29.68
CA ALA A 581 8.89 1.44 30.18
C ALA A 581 8.56 1.61 31.67
N PHE A 582 7.34 1.24 32.00
CA PHE A 582 6.83 1.00 33.33
C PHE A 582 6.93 -0.50 33.62
N PHE A 583 7.46 -0.84 34.77
CA PHE A 583 7.55 -2.20 35.29
C PHE A 583 6.53 -2.31 36.40
N LEU A 584 5.43 -3.02 36.13
CA LEU A 584 4.20 -3.00 36.90
C LEU A 584 3.95 -4.39 37.52
N PRO A 585 4.41 -4.64 38.74
CA PRO A 585 4.01 -5.81 39.50
C PRO A 585 2.54 -5.77 39.90
N GLU A 586 1.92 -6.94 39.85
CA GLU A 586 0.52 -7.15 40.14
C GLU A 586 0.36 -8.36 41.07
N ASP A 587 -0.58 -8.24 41.99
CA ASP A 587 -1.16 -9.31 42.81
C ASP A 587 -2.57 -9.55 42.25
N ALA A 588 -2.68 -10.44 41.27
CA ALA A 588 -3.92 -10.62 40.50
C ALA A 588 -4.95 -11.48 41.25
N ASP A 589 -4.50 -12.36 42.16
CA ASP A 589 -5.36 -13.20 43.00
C ASP A 589 -5.68 -12.58 44.38
N GLY A 590 -4.96 -11.53 44.79
CA GLY A 590 -5.21 -10.75 46.00
C GLY A 590 -4.63 -11.37 47.27
N ASP A 591 -3.71 -12.33 47.16
CA ASP A 591 -3.12 -13.05 48.29
C ASP A 591 -1.98 -12.27 49.00
N GLY A 592 -1.58 -11.12 48.44
CA GLY A 592 -0.48 -10.28 48.91
C GLY A 592 0.88 -10.62 48.33
N LEU A 593 0.96 -11.58 47.40
CA LEU A 593 2.15 -11.98 46.66
C LEU A 593 2.05 -11.50 45.20
N ILE A 594 3.19 -11.13 44.63
CA ILE A 594 3.27 -10.74 43.22
C ILE A 594 3.23 -12.00 42.38
N ASP A 595 2.20 -12.15 41.55
CA ASP A 595 2.00 -13.28 40.67
C ASP A 595 2.17 -12.93 39.19
N HIS A 596 2.05 -11.64 38.82
CA HIS A 596 2.26 -11.14 37.47
C HIS A 596 3.19 -9.93 37.43
N LEU A 597 3.91 -9.80 36.31
CA LEU A 597 4.72 -8.63 35.98
C LEU A 597 4.34 -8.13 34.60
N THR A 598 3.91 -6.88 34.50
CA THR A 598 3.63 -6.23 33.21
C THR A 598 4.69 -5.19 32.91
N VAL A 599 5.33 -5.30 31.75
CA VAL A 599 6.17 -4.24 31.18
C VAL A 599 5.31 -3.45 30.21
N TYR A 600 5.16 -2.15 30.42
CA TYR A 600 4.38 -1.27 29.56
C TYR A 600 5.22 -0.10 29.03
N CYS A 601 5.27 0.09 27.71
CA CYS A 601 5.92 1.21 27.07
C CYS A 601 4.94 1.87 26.09
N ARG A 602 4.57 3.12 26.34
CA ARG A 602 3.62 3.88 25.51
C ARG A 602 4.09 4.11 24.07
N ARG A 603 5.41 4.06 23.82
CA ARG A 603 5.99 4.12 22.47
C ARG A 603 6.15 2.73 21.82
N GLY A 604 5.78 1.69 22.57
CA GLY A 604 6.02 0.28 22.31
C GLY A 604 7.50 -0.15 22.32
N PHE A 605 7.72 -1.42 22.00
CA PHE A 605 9.03 -2.08 22.14
C PHE A 605 9.75 -2.24 20.80
N SER A 606 10.99 -1.75 20.66
CA SER A 606 11.86 -2.07 19.52
C SER A 606 12.17 -3.57 19.42
N ASP A 607 12.72 -4.01 18.29
CA ASP A 607 13.14 -5.41 18.08
C ASP A 607 14.16 -5.89 19.13
N ASN A 608 15.03 -5.01 19.62
CA ASN A 608 15.96 -5.35 20.72
C ASN A 608 15.20 -5.54 22.03
N ALA A 609 14.24 -4.67 22.35
CA ALA A 609 13.39 -4.82 23.53
C ALA A 609 12.55 -6.10 23.45
N LEU A 610 11.94 -6.41 22.30
CA LEU A 610 11.15 -7.62 22.06
C LEU A 610 11.96 -8.90 22.23
N ASP A 611 13.17 -8.95 21.67
CA ASP A 611 14.07 -10.11 21.80
C ASP A 611 14.43 -10.37 23.27
N ARG A 612 14.66 -9.31 24.05
CA ARG A 612 14.93 -9.43 25.50
C ARG A 612 13.70 -9.88 26.28
N LEU A 613 12.52 -9.38 25.91
CA LEU A 613 11.27 -9.81 26.51
C LEU A 613 11.02 -11.31 26.24
N HIS A 614 11.22 -11.78 25.01
CA HIS A 614 11.02 -13.18 24.65
C HIS A 614 12.00 -14.15 25.34
N ARG A 615 13.24 -13.71 25.61
CA ARG A 615 14.28 -14.56 26.22
C ARG A 615 14.22 -14.62 27.75
N LEU A 616 13.47 -13.73 28.38
CA LEU A 616 13.38 -13.68 29.82
C LEU A 616 12.61 -14.90 30.33
N GLY A 617 13.33 -15.89 30.88
CA GLY A 617 12.74 -17.08 31.51
C GLY A 617 12.89 -17.14 33.03
N ARG A 618 13.77 -16.33 33.61
CA ARG A 618 14.05 -16.35 35.05
C ARG A 618 14.50 -14.99 35.57
N LEU A 619 14.09 -14.67 36.80
CA LEU A 619 14.61 -13.55 37.57
C LEU A 619 15.45 -14.06 38.73
N TRP A 620 16.60 -13.42 38.95
CA TRP A 620 17.54 -13.75 40.03
C TRP A 620 17.97 -12.51 40.78
N TRP A 621 18.14 -12.63 42.09
CA TRP A 621 18.73 -11.60 42.94
C TRP A 621 19.59 -12.21 44.05
N SER A 622 20.76 -11.62 44.29
CA SER A 622 21.60 -11.91 45.45
C SER A 622 21.23 -11.01 46.63
N GLY A 623 21.28 -11.56 47.84
CA GLY A 623 21.02 -10.82 49.07
C GLY A 623 22.08 -9.74 49.30
N GLY A 624 21.67 -8.47 49.25
CA GLY A 624 22.52 -7.32 49.52
C GLY A 624 21.73 -6.02 49.47
N ARG A 625 21.66 -5.35 50.64
CA ARG A 625 20.85 -4.15 51.01
C ARG A 625 19.42 -4.47 51.44
N GLY A 626 19.23 -4.58 52.76
CA GLY A 626 17.91 -4.52 53.41
C GLY A 626 16.98 -5.72 53.13
N SER A 627 17.18 -6.81 53.87
CA SER A 627 16.13 -7.79 54.23
C SER A 627 15.66 -8.88 53.23
N ALA A 628 16.11 -8.97 51.97
CA ALA A 628 15.75 -10.14 51.12
C ALA A 628 16.88 -11.18 51.06
N ARG A 629 16.56 -12.44 51.42
CA ARG A 629 17.42 -13.60 51.12
C ARG A 629 17.64 -13.68 49.60
N SER A 630 18.81 -14.13 49.15
CA SER A 630 19.03 -14.46 47.74
C SER A 630 17.92 -15.38 47.23
N GLY A 631 17.39 -15.09 46.05
CA GLY A 631 16.26 -15.81 45.50
C GLY A 631 16.27 -15.81 43.98
N GLU A 632 15.58 -16.80 43.42
CA GLU A 632 15.24 -16.88 42.02
C GLU A 632 13.76 -17.23 41.88
N VAL A 633 13.16 -16.77 40.79
CA VAL A 633 11.79 -17.12 40.40
C VAL A 633 11.74 -17.28 38.88
N ASP A 634 11.16 -18.38 38.43
CA ASP A 634 10.89 -18.58 37.00
C ASP A 634 9.77 -17.64 36.55
N VAL A 635 9.90 -17.12 35.33
CA VAL A 635 8.89 -16.27 34.71
C VAL A 635 8.50 -16.85 33.37
N SER A 636 7.20 -16.86 33.10
CA SER A 636 6.64 -17.34 31.84
C SER A 636 5.96 -16.17 31.13
N LEU A 637 6.36 -15.91 29.89
CA LEU A 637 5.75 -14.86 29.07
C LEU A 637 4.36 -15.33 28.61
N GLU A 638 3.31 -14.62 29.02
CA GLU A 638 1.94 -14.92 28.64
C GLU A 638 1.57 -14.31 27.29
N ALA A 639 1.92 -13.04 27.09
CA ALA A 639 1.60 -12.29 25.88
C ALA A 639 2.50 -11.07 25.68
N ILE A 640 2.69 -10.70 24.42
CA ILE A 640 3.20 -9.40 23.98
C ILE A 640 2.21 -8.84 22.97
N ALA A 641 1.52 -7.77 23.33
CA ALA A 641 0.41 -7.24 22.55
C ALA A 641 0.13 -5.77 22.91
N PRO A 642 -0.75 -5.07 22.15
CA PRO A 642 -1.42 -3.89 22.67
C PRO A 642 -2.13 -4.20 24.01
N PRO A 643 -2.26 -3.23 24.94
CA PRO A 643 -2.81 -3.47 26.27
C PRO A 643 -4.20 -4.13 26.23
N GLU A 644 -5.05 -3.74 25.26
CA GLU A 644 -6.40 -4.28 25.05
C GLU A 644 -6.46 -5.75 24.61
N ALA A 645 -5.36 -6.30 24.09
CA ALA A 645 -5.30 -7.64 23.50
C ALA A 645 -4.61 -8.69 24.39
N ILE A 646 -4.19 -8.32 25.61
CA ILE A 646 -3.57 -9.26 26.55
C ILE A 646 -4.66 -10.17 27.18
N PRO A 647 -4.54 -11.51 27.09
CA PRO A 647 -5.52 -12.45 27.65
C PRO A 647 -5.71 -12.28 29.17
N GLY A 648 -6.96 -12.45 29.64
CA GLY A 648 -7.31 -12.31 31.06
C GLY A 648 -7.33 -10.85 31.49
N VAL A 649 -8.38 -10.13 31.04
CA VAL A 649 -8.65 -8.69 31.23
C VAL A 649 -8.07 -8.18 32.54
N VAL A 650 -6.86 -7.62 32.45
CA VAL A 650 -6.17 -7.03 33.59
C VAL A 650 -6.93 -5.77 33.97
N PRO A 651 -7.39 -5.61 35.22
CA PRO A 651 -7.93 -4.34 35.69
C PRO A 651 -6.97 -3.17 35.44
N LEU A 652 -5.66 -3.41 35.27
CA LEU A 652 -4.70 -2.38 34.90
C LEU A 652 -4.99 -1.68 33.57
N VAL A 653 -5.50 -2.34 32.54
CA VAL A 653 -5.51 -1.81 31.16
C VAL A 653 -6.91 -1.59 30.59
N ALA A 654 -7.94 -2.04 31.31
CA ALA A 654 -9.33 -1.86 30.89
C ALA A 654 -9.73 -0.37 30.87
N PRO A 655 -10.44 0.13 29.84
CA PRO A 655 -11.04 1.44 29.89
C PRO A 655 -12.03 1.52 31.05
N SER A 656 -11.85 2.49 31.95
CA SER A 656 -12.79 2.71 33.05
C SER A 656 -12.94 4.18 33.40
N ARG A 657 -14.12 4.53 33.90
CA ARG A 657 -14.40 5.84 34.51
C ARG A 657 -13.86 5.91 35.93
N VAL A 658 -13.67 4.76 36.58
CA VAL A 658 -13.30 4.70 37.99
C VAL A 658 -12.07 3.82 38.17
N TRP A 659 -11.04 4.40 38.77
CA TRP A 659 -9.76 3.76 39.02
C TRP A 659 -9.43 3.83 40.50
N ARG A 660 -9.02 2.72 41.09
CA ARG A 660 -8.61 2.65 42.50
C ARG A 660 -7.14 2.26 42.62
N SER A 661 -6.44 2.79 43.61
CA SER A 661 -5.05 2.44 43.86
C SER A 661 -4.90 0.94 44.17
N LEU A 662 -4.04 0.26 43.41
CA LEU A 662 -3.50 -1.06 43.74
C LEU A 662 -2.32 -0.92 44.70
N THR A 663 -1.41 0.02 44.41
CA THR A 663 -0.29 0.37 45.29
C THR A 663 -0.40 1.84 45.74
N PRO A 664 0.10 2.20 46.94
CA PRO A 664 -0.05 3.56 47.46
C PRO A 664 0.61 4.62 46.58
N TYR A 665 -0.08 5.74 46.38
CA TYR A 665 0.46 6.94 45.75
C TYR A 665 1.38 7.69 46.71
N PHE A 666 2.63 7.92 46.29
CA PHE A 666 3.59 8.76 47.02
C PHE A 666 3.83 10.06 46.26
N MET A 667 3.70 11.20 46.95
CA MET A 667 3.90 12.51 46.33
C MET A 667 5.33 12.65 45.78
N PRO A 668 5.51 13.04 44.50
CA PRO A 668 6.83 13.19 43.89
C PRO A 668 7.54 14.50 44.27
N ARG A 669 6.83 15.51 44.80
CA ARG A 669 7.41 16.81 45.17
C ARG A 669 7.32 17.10 46.66
N PHE A 670 8.38 17.74 47.17
CA PHE A 670 8.39 18.28 48.53
C PHE A 670 7.33 19.37 48.67
N ARG A 671 6.71 19.41 49.86
CA ARG A 671 5.77 20.46 50.24
C ARG A 671 6.48 21.81 50.25
N LYS A 672 5.82 22.85 49.76
CA LYS A 672 6.30 24.23 49.98
C LYS A 672 6.03 24.62 51.44
N ARG A 673 6.72 25.65 51.94
CA ARG A 673 6.44 26.18 53.28
C ARG A 673 4.99 26.65 53.44
N SER A 674 4.39 27.19 52.38
CA SER A 674 2.96 27.56 52.31
C SER A 674 2.00 26.39 52.49
N ASP A 675 2.48 25.16 52.33
CA ASP A 675 1.66 23.95 52.30
C ASP A 675 1.63 23.24 53.66
N ALA A 676 2.20 23.85 54.70
CA ALA A 676 2.38 23.23 56.01
C ALA A 676 1.05 22.94 56.73
N GLU A 677 0.08 23.85 56.62
CA GLU A 677 -1.23 23.76 57.27
C GLU A 677 -2.31 23.11 56.38
N LEU A 678 -1.98 22.84 55.11
CA LEU A 678 -2.92 22.23 54.16
C LEU A 678 -3.17 20.74 54.48
N ASP A 679 -4.44 20.36 54.45
CA ASP A 679 -4.85 18.96 54.56
C ASP A 679 -4.13 18.10 53.50
N ARG A 680 -3.66 16.92 53.92
CA ARG A 680 -3.03 15.92 53.03
C ARG A 680 -3.90 15.60 51.82
N ALA A 681 -5.22 15.50 51.98
CA ALA A 681 -6.15 15.23 50.89
C ALA A 681 -6.07 16.31 49.79
N ILE A 682 -5.92 17.58 50.18
CA ILE A 682 -5.75 18.70 49.25
C ILE A 682 -4.41 18.58 48.52
N LEU A 683 -3.33 18.29 49.24
CA LEU A 683 -1.98 18.14 48.66
C LEU A 683 -1.90 16.99 47.65
N VAL A 684 -2.46 15.83 47.99
CA VAL A 684 -2.52 14.66 47.09
C VAL A 684 -3.31 15.01 45.83
N ARG A 685 -4.49 15.62 45.98
CA ARG A 685 -5.33 16.05 44.84
C ARG A 685 -4.59 17.03 43.92
N GLN A 686 -3.91 18.03 44.48
CA GLN A 686 -3.15 19.00 43.69
C GLN A 686 -1.98 18.35 42.93
N GLN A 687 -1.21 17.47 43.57
CA GLN A 687 -0.08 16.81 42.91
C GLN A 687 -0.54 15.83 41.81
N ILE A 688 -1.60 15.05 42.06
CA ILE A 688 -2.19 14.16 41.05
C ILE A 688 -2.70 14.95 39.85
N ARG A 689 -3.51 16.00 40.05
CA ARG A 689 -4.03 16.82 38.95
C ARG A 689 -2.92 17.48 38.13
N ARG A 690 -1.88 17.97 38.81
CA ARG A 690 -0.71 18.59 38.16
C ARG A 690 0.09 17.56 37.34
N GLU A 691 0.32 16.37 37.88
CA GLU A 691 1.02 15.30 37.17
C GLU A 691 0.19 14.78 35.99
N TRP A 692 -1.12 14.61 36.18
CA TRP A 692 -2.06 14.21 35.15
C TRP A 692 -2.07 15.19 33.99
N GLY A 693 -2.26 16.49 34.25
CA GLY A 693 -2.29 17.52 33.21
C GLY A 693 -0.98 17.66 32.43
N LEU A 694 0.16 17.25 33.00
CA LEU A 694 1.43 17.21 32.28
C LEU A 694 1.60 15.96 31.41
N ARG A 695 1.08 14.81 31.84
CA ARG A 695 1.22 13.53 31.12
C ARG A 695 0.11 13.29 30.09
N TYR A 696 -1.05 13.91 30.30
CA TYR A 696 -2.27 13.71 29.53
C TYR A 696 -2.99 15.05 29.33
N PRO A 697 -2.42 15.99 28.54
CA PRO A 697 -2.97 17.34 28.38
C PRO A 697 -4.37 17.34 27.73
N ASP A 698 -4.65 16.34 26.88
CA ASP A 698 -5.93 16.21 26.16
C ASP A 698 -6.96 15.32 26.88
N ALA A 699 -6.60 14.76 28.04
CA ALA A 699 -7.49 13.87 28.81
C ALA A 699 -8.28 14.65 29.87
N PRO A 700 -9.51 14.22 30.20
CA PRO A 700 -10.28 14.88 31.26
C PRO A 700 -9.58 14.78 32.61
N LEU A 701 -9.71 15.83 33.42
CA LEU A 701 -9.16 15.84 34.79
C LEU A 701 -9.98 14.90 35.70
N PRO A 702 -9.32 14.08 36.53
CA PRO A 702 -10.02 13.25 37.49
C PRO A 702 -10.53 14.06 38.69
N GLU A 703 -11.68 13.63 39.21
CA GLU A 703 -12.01 13.83 40.62
C GLU A 703 -11.16 12.86 41.45
N VAL A 704 -10.53 13.37 42.51
CA VAL A 704 -9.59 12.63 43.35
C VAL A 704 -10.13 12.55 44.76
N ARG A 705 -10.37 11.31 45.22
CA ARG A 705 -10.82 10.98 46.59
C ARG A 705 -9.79 10.09 47.27
N LEU A 706 -9.45 10.40 48.51
CA LEU A 706 -8.62 9.49 49.32
C LEU A 706 -9.51 8.36 49.82
N LEU A 707 -8.91 7.19 49.96
CA LEU A 707 -9.57 6.01 50.48
C LEU A 707 -9.04 5.69 51.88
N ASP A 708 -9.91 5.21 52.75
CA ASP A 708 -9.54 4.81 54.11
C ASP A 708 -8.72 3.51 54.10
N ALA A 709 -7.66 3.49 54.90
CA ALA A 709 -6.72 2.37 54.95
C ALA A 709 -7.34 1.06 55.50
N SER A 710 -8.51 1.14 56.15
CA SER A 710 -9.29 -0.03 56.62
C SER A 710 -9.96 -0.79 55.48
N ASP A 711 -10.27 -0.12 54.37
CA ASP A 711 -11.17 -0.64 53.33
C ASP A 711 -10.41 -1.31 52.18
N HIS A 712 -9.09 -1.48 52.33
CA HIS A 712 -8.19 -1.95 51.28
C HIS A 712 -7.27 -3.09 51.72
N ILE A 713 -7.15 -4.10 50.86
CA ILE A 713 -6.36 -5.33 51.01
C ILE A 713 -4.88 -5.03 51.39
N HIS A 714 -4.35 -3.86 51.01
CA HIS A 714 -2.98 -3.44 51.31
C HIS A 714 -2.86 -2.16 52.15
N GLY A 715 -3.96 -1.58 52.66
CA GLY A 715 -3.99 -0.23 53.24
C GLY A 715 -3.11 0.00 54.48
N ARG A 716 -2.71 -1.07 55.18
CA ARG A 716 -1.84 -1.00 56.38
C ARG A 716 -0.41 -1.49 56.15
N ARG A 717 -0.04 -1.87 54.92
CA ARG A 717 1.26 -2.48 54.61
C ARG A 717 2.33 -1.42 54.38
N ARG A 718 3.54 -1.64 54.92
CA ARG A 718 4.69 -0.75 54.73
C ARG A 718 5.45 -1.16 53.47
N PHE A 719 5.33 -0.37 52.42
CA PHE A 719 6.05 -0.57 51.16
C PHE A 719 7.52 -0.15 51.26
N ASP A 720 8.40 -0.90 50.62
CA ASP A 720 9.78 -0.46 50.42
C ASP A 720 9.84 0.55 49.28
N LEU A 721 10.41 1.73 49.58
CA LEU A 721 10.46 2.87 48.69
C LEU A 721 11.85 3.04 48.05
N ALA A 722 12.85 2.31 48.49
CA ALA A 722 14.24 2.55 48.13
C ALA A 722 14.70 1.63 46.98
N ARG A 723 15.16 2.24 45.88
CA ARG A 723 15.90 1.54 44.81
C ARG A 723 17.41 1.65 45.02
N THR A 724 17.85 2.77 45.61
CA THR A 724 19.24 3.11 45.92
C THR A 724 19.34 3.81 47.28
N GLU A 725 20.53 3.87 47.90
CA GLU A 725 20.74 4.58 49.18
C GLU A 725 20.36 6.07 49.13
N ARG A 726 20.36 6.68 47.93
CA ARG A 726 19.93 8.07 47.72
C ARG A 726 18.41 8.25 47.79
N ASP A 727 17.64 7.17 47.74
CA ASP A 727 16.17 7.19 47.76
C ASP A 727 15.56 7.26 49.18
N HIS A 728 16.39 7.27 50.24
CA HIS A 728 15.93 7.40 51.63
C HIS A 728 15.44 8.82 51.99
N VAL A 729 15.80 9.83 51.18
CA VAL A 729 15.27 11.19 51.28
C VAL A 729 14.06 11.31 50.35
N ALA A 730 12.86 11.26 50.94
CA ALA A 730 11.60 11.16 50.22
C ALA A 730 10.66 12.34 50.57
N PRO A 731 9.99 12.95 49.58
CA PRO A 731 8.97 13.98 49.83
C PRO A 731 7.77 13.49 50.63
N ASP A 732 7.43 12.21 50.47
CA ASP A 732 6.36 11.54 51.18
C ASP A 732 6.79 10.12 51.53
N LYS A 733 6.61 9.75 52.80
CA LYS A 733 6.91 8.42 53.35
C LYS A 733 5.65 7.68 53.81
N ARG A 734 4.51 8.35 53.85
CA ARG A 734 3.25 7.76 54.33
C ARG A 734 2.47 7.07 53.21
N GLY A 735 2.50 7.61 51.99
CA GLY A 735 1.68 7.13 50.88
C GLY A 735 0.18 7.39 51.10
N SER A 736 -0.62 7.38 50.05
CA SER A 736 -2.08 7.53 50.14
C SER A 736 -2.74 6.58 49.16
N LEU A 737 -3.83 5.93 49.57
CA LEU A 737 -4.71 5.22 48.65
C LEU A 737 -5.74 6.18 48.08
N VAL A 738 -5.97 6.09 46.78
CA VAL A 738 -6.72 7.09 46.03
C VAL A 738 -7.69 6.40 45.07
N ARG A 739 -8.87 6.98 44.94
CA ARG A 739 -9.83 6.71 43.87
C ARG A 739 -9.86 7.91 42.92
N LEU A 740 -9.70 7.62 41.63
CA LEU A 740 -9.82 8.57 40.54
C LEU A 740 -11.13 8.30 39.82
N GLN A 741 -11.92 9.36 39.61
CA GLN A 741 -13.16 9.29 38.85
C GLN A 741 -13.10 10.26 37.68
N PHE A 742 -13.31 9.75 36.48
CA PHE A 742 -13.30 10.49 35.23
C PHE A 742 -14.71 10.65 34.68
N PRO A 743 -15.00 11.77 33.98
CA PRO A 743 -16.30 11.98 33.35
C PRO A 743 -16.56 10.96 32.23
N THR A 744 -15.53 10.58 31.48
CA THR A 744 -15.56 9.58 30.40
C THR A 744 -14.57 8.44 30.69
N PRO A 745 -14.77 7.23 30.15
CA PRO A 745 -13.81 6.15 30.30
C PRO A 745 -12.42 6.55 29.80
N VAL A 746 -11.38 6.28 30.59
CA VAL A 746 -9.97 6.52 30.23
C VAL A 746 -9.25 5.16 30.20
N PRO A 747 -8.42 4.87 29.17
CA PRO A 747 -7.64 3.64 29.12
C PRO A 747 -6.45 3.67 30.10
N GLY A 748 -6.14 2.50 30.68
CA GLY A 748 -4.91 2.28 31.44
C GLY A 748 -3.74 1.79 30.59
N PRO A 749 -2.58 1.48 31.20
CA PRO A 749 -2.32 1.50 32.64
C PRO A 749 -2.09 2.89 33.21
N ILE A 750 -2.63 3.14 34.41
CA ILE A 750 -2.46 4.40 35.15
C ILE A 750 -1.49 4.17 36.31
N ALA A 751 -0.32 4.81 36.25
CA ALA A 751 0.66 4.85 37.33
C ALA A 751 1.14 6.29 37.56
N LEU A 752 0.97 6.81 38.78
CA LEU A 752 1.25 8.21 39.13
C LEU A 752 2.11 8.30 40.39
N GLY A 753 2.88 9.37 40.48
CA GLY A 753 3.66 9.73 41.66
C GLY A 753 5.09 9.21 41.62
N ARG A 754 5.71 9.21 42.80
CA ARG A 754 7.09 8.79 42.97
C ARG A 754 7.24 7.29 42.68
N SER A 755 8.25 6.95 41.88
CA SER A 755 8.56 5.58 41.47
C SER A 755 7.42 4.87 40.70
N ALA A 756 6.58 5.63 39.99
CA ALA A 756 5.53 5.08 39.14
C ALA A 756 6.03 4.07 38.09
N HIS A 757 7.23 4.29 37.53
CA HIS A 757 7.89 3.35 36.62
C HIS A 757 8.25 1.99 37.25
N PHE A 758 8.17 1.88 38.58
CA PHE A 758 8.50 0.67 39.34
C PHE A 758 7.29 0.15 40.14
N GLY A 759 6.07 0.52 39.73
CA GLY A 759 4.83 -0.04 40.26
C GLY A 759 4.26 0.63 41.50
N LEU A 760 4.82 1.75 41.99
CA LEU A 760 4.16 2.56 43.04
C LEU A 760 3.11 3.52 42.45
N GLY A 761 2.06 3.83 43.22
CA GLY A 761 0.93 4.63 42.74
C GLY A 761 0.28 4.05 41.49
N LEU A 762 0.21 2.72 41.41
CA LEU A 762 -0.44 1.96 40.35
C LEU A 762 -1.94 1.89 40.62
N PHE A 763 -2.76 2.03 39.59
CA PHE A 763 -4.22 1.98 39.69
C PHE A 763 -4.79 0.84 38.84
N VAL A 764 -5.93 0.32 39.31
CA VAL A 764 -6.73 -0.70 38.63
C VAL A 764 -8.15 -0.21 38.42
N ALA A 765 -8.74 -0.56 37.29
CA ALA A 765 -10.12 -0.30 36.94
C ALA A 765 -11.05 -0.97 37.95
N GLU A 766 -11.99 -0.18 38.47
CA GLU A 766 -13.14 -0.70 39.20
C GLU A 766 -14.19 -1.10 38.17
N ARG A 767 -14.74 -2.32 38.27
CA ARG A 767 -15.88 -2.73 37.44
C ARG A 767 -17.09 -1.93 37.91
N GLU A 768 -17.69 -1.16 37.00
CA GLU A 768 -18.99 -0.50 37.22
C GLU A 768 -20.12 -1.53 37.41
#